data_AF-A0A6I3GNX3-F1
#
_entry.id   AF-A0A6I3GNX3-F1
#
_cell.length_a   1.000
_cell.length_b   1.000
_cell.length_c   1.000
_cell.angle_alpha   90.00
_cell.angle_beta   90.00
_cell.angle_gamma   90.00
#
_symmetry.space_group_name_H-M   'P 1'
#
loop_
_entity.id
_entity.type
_entity.pdbx_description
1 polymer ?
#
loop_
_entity_poly.entity_id
_entity_poly.type
_entity_poly.pdbx_seq_one_letter_code
_entity_poly.pdbx_strand_id
1 'polypeptide(L)'
;MQKISSMRLRASAVALALVASIFSAPTAQALYKVIPATQWGNIYAGTASSAKPETRGKVSNAVAKSKFEVKYNNFPDWAKKEVQAAVDVWSANFSSPVTISVDASWGRSSSWGILGSARPTNFYSAFAGAPDPSLWYSSALANSLAGKDLDKTNPEMIIQVNSGAAWNTRGDGAPGNNEYDLESVFLHEIAHGLGFLSNDAYDPFYGIASLDQPTPYDAYAQTSDGRRLADLPSPSLELGKALTTSLVWAGPLGIKANNGIKPKLYTPSTYESGSSTSHLDEATFSKTGLNSVMTPNLDPGEIFKEPGPLLLAMMEDMRNKPPVGVAVGLPEVPRNVQAFVADSAALITFDPPVNIRTAQISEYLVKNLRTGIEKKALSSPIVISGLKNGTSYTFSVVAKNSLGLSEPVTSKAVTPQAGWKSSVLDTTADGKTLSSTTFNGQPAVAYTDTKSGDLKLATYNGKTWKKITVDGAGGSSGRTSNPIAGQISMCVNGSGTKQTLHIFYSDATEKDLRYAAYNGKSFTFDVVDGDGSSVNDYADPVRVRTSSDVSVTNACVANASGIQVFYRDESQGVLLGAAKTKSAPWTYEMIDGDRKTDGRTTGDVGFHLQAIFDGTKTYVAYDSVVSKNQKNEITAGAVRIAVRTGSDANTWSYQTLDISTDDASVFGYDVAMSKINGDVLVTWLATSVATFPKPNQIRWTLLSKPLDISKLTTENFGTPGEHLSTDGKTILFNCQDRLCSLDTTKKDLGQSAIRLIRSTQDSEPTQSTWVNVNKIKYVLASVSGKLALLKP
;
A
#
# COMPACT_ATOMS: atom_id res chain seq x y z
N MET A 1 -17.80 -53.17 41.94
CA MET A 1 -18.32 -52.17 40.98
C MET A 1 -17.70 -50.82 41.32
N GLN A 2 -17.49 -49.95 40.33
CA GLN A 2 -16.83 -48.62 40.41
C GLN A 2 -15.29 -48.62 40.55
N LYS A 3 -14.56 -48.98 39.48
CA LYS A 3 -13.26 -48.35 39.13
C LYS A 3 -12.73 -48.67 37.72
N ILE A 4 -13.62 -48.86 36.73
CA ILE A 4 -13.25 -49.11 35.31
C ILE A 4 -14.06 -48.21 34.35
N SER A 5 -14.47 -47.00 34.78
CA SER A 5 -15.29 -46.10 33.96
C SER A 5 -14.63 -44.74 33.64
N SER A 6 -13.56 -44.34 34.32
CA SER A 6 -13.00 -42.97 34.15
C SER A 6 -11.94 -42.82 33.05
N MET A 7 -11.51 -43.90 32.40
CA MET A 7 -10.38 -43.85 31.45
C MET A 7 -10.79 -43.78 29.96
N ARG A 8 -12.10 -43.88 29.64
CA ARG A 8 -12.61 -43.78 28.26
C ARG A 8 -13.33 -42.47 27.91
N LEU A 9 -13.51 -41.54 28.86
CA LEU A 9 -14.13 -40.23 28.58
C LEU A 9 -13.14 -39.09 28.31
N ARG A 10 -11.83 -39.27 28.57
CA ARG A 10 -10.83 -38.21 28.30
C ARG A 10 -10.18 -38.31 26.91
N ALA A 11 -10.32 -39.44 26.20
CA ALA A 11 -9.79 -39.59 24.84
C ALA A 11 -10.73 -39.01 23.77
N SER A 12 -12.04 -38.91 24.03
CA SER A 12 -13.02 -38.43 23.04
C SER A 12 -13.25 -36.91 23.07
N ALA A 13 -12.88 -36.22 24.16
CA ALA A 13 -13.01 -34.77 24.27
C ALA A 13 -11.84 -34.00 23.63
N VAL A 14 -10.65 -34.62 23.54
CA VAL A 14 -9.47 -34.02 22.87
C VAL A 14 -9.52 -34.24 21.36
N ALA A 15 -10.20 -35.29 20.89
CA ALA A 15 -10.39 -35.55 19.45
C ALA A 15 -11.46 -34.66 18.80
N LEU A 16 -12.47 -34.17 19.55
CA LEU A 16 -13.48 -33.23 19.02
C LEU A 16 -13.03 -31.76 19.01
N ALA A 17 -12.02 -31.40 19.80
CA ALA A 17 -11.43 -30.05 19.75
C ALA A 17 -10.42 -29.87 18.58
N LEU A 18 -9.95 -30.96 17.97
CA LEU A 18 -9.01 -30.92 16.84
C LEU A 18 -9.66 -30.94 15.45
N VAL A 19 -10.98 -31.11 15.35
CA VAL A 19 -11.70 -31.22 14.07
C VAL A 19 -12.52 -29.95 13.75
N ALA A 20 -12.66 -29.02 14.69
CA ALA A 20 -13.37 -27.73 14.48
C ALA A 20 -12.45 -26.56 14.06
N SER A 21 -11.13 -26.77 13.91
CA SER A 21 -10.18 -25.73 13.48
C SER A 21 -9.77 -25.84 12.00
N ILE A 22 -10.52 -26.61 11.20
CA ILE A 22 -10.35 -26.68 9.75
C ILE A 22 -11.42 -25.76 9.14
N PHE A 23 -10.99 -24.79 8.33
CA PHE A 23 -11.74 -23.68 7.73
C PHE A 23 -11.80 -22.36 8.50
N SER A 24 -10.63 -21.79 8.77
CA SER A 24 -10.43 -20.36 8.56
C SER A 24 -9.00 -20.17 8.10
N ALA A 25 -8.78 -20.01 6.79
CA ALA A 25 -7.51 -19.47 6.33
C ALA A 25 -7.36 -18.08 6.97
N PRO A 26 -6.22 -17.73 7.60
CA PRO A 26 -5.99 -16.34 7.96
C PRO A 26 -6.03 -15.54 6.67
N THR A 27 -7.07 -14.72 6.51
CA THR A 27 -7.13 -13.70 5.47
C THR A 27 -5.95 -12.76 5.73
N ALA A 28 -5.00 -12.69 4.80
CA ALA A 28 -3.99 -11.64 4.80
C ALA A 28 -4.73 -10.30 5.00
N GLN A 29 -4.38 -9.57 6.06
CA GLN A 29 -4.94 -8.23 6.28
C GLN A 29 -4.50 -7.36 5.12
N ALA A 30 -5.46 -6.86 4.34
CA ALA A 30 -5.20 -5.87 3.31
C ALA A 30 -4.41 -4.70 3.92
N LEU A 31 -3.38 -4.23 3.22
CA LEU A 31 -2.77 -2.94 3.52
C LEU A 31 -3.88 -1.88 3.47
N TYR A 32 -4.07 -1.17 4.58
CA TYR A 32 -5.02 -0.07 4.65
C TYR A 32 -4.50 1.13 3.85
N LYS A 33 -5.39 2.00 3.40
CA LYS A 33 -5.03 3.21 2.66
C LYS A 33 -4.80 4.37 3.62
N VAL A 34 -3.84 5.24 3.30
CA VAL A 34 -3.51 6.44 4.09
C VAL A 34 -3.40 7.64 3.16
N ILE A 35 -3.90 8.78 3.61
CA ILE A 35 -3.73 10.07 2.95
C ILE A 35 -3.50 11.18 3.99
N PRO A 36 -2.74 12.23 3.65
CA PRO A 36 -2.68 13.43 4.46
C PRO A 36 -4.05 14.10 4.54
N ALA A 37 -4.47 14.48 5.74
CA ALA A 37 -5.61 15.36 5.92
C ALA A 37 -5.15 16.79 5.64
N THR A 38 -5.88 17.52 4.77
CA THR A 38 -5.49 18.87 4.33
C THR A 38 -6.48 19.95 4.76
N GLN A 39 -7.74 19.57 5.03
CA GLN A 39 -8.77 20.48 5.51
C GLN A 39 -8.58 20.81 6.98
N TRP A 40 -8.83 22.07 7.31
CA TRP A 40 -8.78 22.61 8.68
C TRP A 40 -10.20 22.95 9.12
N GLY A 41 -10.58 22.55 10.33
CA GLY A 41 -11.68 23.18 11.06
C GLY A 41 -11.18 24.44 11.74
N ASN A 42 -12.01 25.47 11.82
CA ASN A 42 -11.69 26.77 12.39
C ASN A 42 -12.80 27.23 13.32
N ILE A 43 -12.44 27.67 14.52
CA ILE A 43 -13.29 28.52 15.35
C ILE A 43 -12.97 30.00 15.14
N TYR A 44 -14.01 30.76 14.82
CA TYR A 44 -13.93 32.19 14.54
C TYR A 44 -14.24 33.05 15.76
N ALA A 45 -13.63 34.23 15.78
CA ALA A 45 -13.90 35.28 16.75
C ALA A 45 -15.29 35.86 16.50
N GLY A 46 -16.21 35.63 17.44
CA GLY A 46 -17.56 36.16 17.42
C GLY A 46 -17.63 37.65 17.75
N THR A 47 -18.86 38.18 17.80
CA THR A 47 -19.11 39.62 18.03
C THR A 47 -19.23 39.93 19.51
N ALA A 48 -18.76 41.10 19.94
CA ALA A 48 -18.87 41.53 21.33
C ALA A 48 -20.33 41.51 21.82
N SER A 49 -20.62 40.65 22.80
CA SER A 49 -21.94 40.51 23.41
C SER A 49 -22.09 41.43 24.61
N SER A 50 -23.29 42.00 24.80
CA SER A 50 -23.65 42.73 26.02
C SER A 50 -24.03 41.80 27.18
N ALA A 51 -23.91 40.48 26.99
CA ALA A 51 -24.16 39.48 28.02
C ALA A 51 -23.13 39.58 29.15
N LYS A 52 -23.51 39.11 30.34
CA LYS A 52 -22.55 39.01 31.45
C LYS A 52 -21.55 37.88 31.15
N PRO A 53 -20.25 38.09 31.44
CA PRO A 53 -19.26 37.07 31.19
C PRO A 53 -19.54 35.83 32.05
N GLU A 54 -19.32 34.65 31.48
CA GLU A 54 -19.50 33.40 32.19
C GLU A 54 -18.33 33.09 33.12
N THR A 55 -18.57 32.23 34.11
CA THR A 55 -17.52 31.70 34.99
C THR A 55 -17.48 30.18 34.89
N ARG A 56 -16.30 29.61 34.73
CA ARG A 56 -16.07 28.17 34.68
C ARG A 56 -16.39 27.55 36.05
N GLY A 57 -17.31 26.58 36.05
CA GLY A 57 -17.66 25.81 37.26
C GLY A 57 -16.56 24.80 37.60
N LYS A 58 -16.57 24.26 38.84
CA LYS A 58 -15.64 23.19 39.21
C LYS A 58 -15.88 21.94 38.37
N VAL A 59 -14.86 21.49 37.63
CA VAL A 59 -14.88 20.25 36.86
C VAL A 59 -15.00 19.06 37.81
N SER A 60 -15.90 18.12 37.52
CA SER A 60 -16.01 16.88 38.30
C SER A 60 -14.84 15.94 37.97
N ASN A 61 -14.21 15.31 38.97
CA ASN A 61 -13.12 14.34 38.78
C ASN A 61 -13.66 13.05 38.12
N ALA A 62 -13.87 13.08 36.80
CA ALA A 62 -14.24 11.92 36.02
C ALA A 62 -13.01 11.05 35.71
N VAL A 63 -13.20 9.73 35.67
CA VAL A 63 -12.12 8.78 35.34
C VAL A 63 -11.80 8.88 33.84
N ALA A 64 -10.52 9.06 33.50
CA ALA A 64 -10.06 9.12 32.12
C ALA A 64 -10.35 7.81 31.36
N LYS A 65 -10.89 7.93 30.14
CA LYS A 65 -11.21 6.84 29.19
C LYS A 65 -10.18 6.69 28.08
N SER A 66 -9.30 7.67 27.91
CA SER A 66 -8.21 7.68 26.93
C SER A 66 -7.03 8.46 27.48
N LYS A 67 -5.88 8.30 26.82
CA LYS A 67 -4.66 9.07 27.11
C LYS A 67 -4.36 9.99 25.94
N PHE A 68 -4.10 11.26 26.24
CA PHE A 68 -3.65 12.25 25.27
C PHE A 68 -2.22 12.69 25.63
N GLU A 69 -1.38 12.88 24.62
CA GLU A 69 -0.03 13.43 24.78
C GLU A 69 0.14 14.65 23.88
N VAL A 70 0.38 15.82 24.48
CA VAL A 70 0.49 17.08 23.75
C VAL A 70 1.95 17.51 23.63
N LYS A 71 2.40 17.74 22.41
CA LYS A 71 3.64 18.45 22.09
C LYS A 71 3.32 19.93 21.94
N TYR A 72 3.85 20.75 22.84
CA TYR A 72 3.64 22.19 22.86
C TYR A 72 4.76 22.93 22.12
N ASN A 73 4.42 23.67 21.06
CA ASN A 73 5.36 24.51 20.34
C ASN A 73 5.07 25.99 20.60
N ASN A 74 6.02 26.71 21.20
CA ASN A 74 5.97 28.15 21.47
C ASN A 74 4.85 28.64 22.42
N PHE A 75 4.23 27.74 23.18
CA PHE A 75 3.19 28.12 24.14
C PHE A 75 3.76 28.82 25.39
N PRO A 76 3.12 29.90 25.87
CA PRO A 76 3.38 30.42 27.21
C PRO A 76 2.82 29.49 28.28
N ASP A 77 3.39 29.52 29.49
CA ASP A 77 3.06 28.53 30.54
C ASP A 77 1.61 28.62 31.05
N TRP A 78 1.00 29.82 31.05
CA TRP A 78 -0.42 29.96 31.38
C TRP A 78 -1.29 29.22 30.35
N ALA A 79 -0.97 29.33 29.05
CA ALA A 79 -1.73 28.72 27.98
C ALA A 79 -1.60 27.19 27.99
N LYS A 80 -0.42 26.64 28.33
CA LYS A 80 -0.26 25.18 28.48
C LYS A 80 -1.21 24.59 29.51
N LYS A 81 -1.51 25.32 30.60
CA LYS A 81 -2.43 24.87 31.64
C LYS A 81 -3.87 24.82 31.15
N GLU A 82 -4.31 25.86 30.43
CA GLU A 82 -5.65 25.90 29.82
C GLU A 82 -5.83 24.79 28.77
N VAL A 83 -4.79 24.57 27.94
CA VAL A 83 -4.80 23.47 26.97
C VAL A 83 -4.87 22.11 27.67
N GLN A 84 -4.08 21.91 28.72
CA GLN A 84 -4.13 20.66 29.48
C GLN A 84 -5.50 20.43 30.13
N ALA A 85 -6.20 21.48 30.59
CA ALA A 85 -7.56 21.36 31.11
C ALA A 85 -8.54 20.86 30.04
N ALA A 86 -8.47 21.40 28.81
CA ALA A 86 -9.28 20.92 27.68
C ALA A 86 -8.97 19.45 27.34
N VAL A 87 -7.69 19.07 27.40
CA VAL A 87 -7.24 17.69 27.17
C VAL A 87 -7.79 16.74 28.25
N ASP A 88 -7.76 17.15 29.51
CA ASP A 88 -8.27 16.34 30.62
C ASP A 88 -9.78 16.11 30.46
N VAL A 89 -10.53 17.13 30.04
CA VAL A 89 -11.96 17.01 29.70
C VAL A 89 -12.17 16.01 28.56
N TRP A 90 -11.41 16.08 27.47
CA TRP A 90 -11.52 15.12 26.36
C TRP A 90 -11.10 13.71 26.75
N SER A 91 -10.09 13.57 27.61
CA SER A 91 -9.64 12.27 28.14
C SER A 91 -10.77 11.53 28.88
N ALA A 92 -11.65 12.25 29.58
CA ALA A 92 -12.80 11.69 30.27
C ALA A 92 -14.00 11.39 29.34
N ASN A 93 -14.03 11.98 28.15
CA ASN A 93 -15.20 11.97 27.27
C ASN A 93 -15.03 11.17 25.98
N PHE A 94 -13.80 10.98 25.49
CA PHE A 94 -13.50 10.15 24.32
C PHE A 94 -12.79 8.85 24.73
N SER A 95 -13.34 7.70 24.33
CA SER A 95 -12.75 6.40 24.64
C SER A 95 -11.74 5.98 23.56
N SER A 96 -10.53 5.60 23.96
CA SER A 96 -9.53 5.05 23.04
C SER A 96 -8.56 4.14 23.78
N PRO A 97 -8.30 2.92 23.28
CA PRO A 97 -7.24 2.05 23.81
C PRO A 97 -5.85 2.48 23.34
N VAL A 98 -5.75 3.40 22.38
CA VAL A 98 -4.50 3.93 21.82
C VAL A 98 -4.30 5.37 22.31
N THR A 99 -3.06 5.73 22.63
CA THR A 99 -2.69 7.11 23.02
C THR A 99 -2.93 8.05 21.84
N ILE A 100 -3.50 9.23 22.10
CA ILE A 100 -3.78 10.25 21.09
C ILE A 100 -2.74 11.36 21.22
N SER A 101 -1.84 11.44 20.26
CA SER A 101 -0.77 12.43 20.20
C SER A 101 -1.22 13.69 19.47
N VAL A 102 -0.94 14.85 20.06
CA VAL A 102 -1.36 16.17 19.56
C VAL A 102 -0.13 17.03 19.32
N ASP A 103 0.05 17.56 18.12
CA ASP A 103 1.06 18.59 17.83
C ASP A 103 0.40 19.97 17.82
N ALA A 104 0.60 20.72 18.92
CA ALA A 104 -0.05 22.00 19.15
C ALA A 104 0.95 23.15 18.98
N SER A 105 0.59 24.17 18.21
CA SER A 105 1.43 25.35 17.97
C SER A 105 0.75 26.66 18.37
N TRP A 106 1.53 27.55 18.98
CA TRP A 106 1.14 28.91 19.35
C TRP A 106 1.84 29.91 18.43
N GLY A 107 1.08 30.61 17.59
CA GLY A 107 1.65 31.49 16.56
C GLY A 107 0.65 32.52 16.06
N ARG A 108 1.09 33.48 15.23
CA ARG A 108 0.15 34.44 14.61
C ARG A 108 -0.61 33.76 13.47
N SER A 109 -1.93 33.89 13.46
CA SER A 109 -2.74 33.47 12.31
C SER A 109 -2.64 34.49 11.16
N SER A 110 -2.76 34.02 9.92
CA SER A 110 -2.89 34.87 8.73
C SER A 110 -4.25 35.57 8.65
N SER A 111 -5.26 35.05 9.35
CA SER A 111 -6.60 35.63 9.47
C SER A 111 -6.84 36.12 10.89
N TRP A 112 -7.16 37.41 11.02
CA TRP A 112 -7.47 38.03 12.31
C TRP A 112 -8.75 37.48 12.96
N GLY A 113 -9.65 36.90 12.16
CA GLY A 113 -10.91 36.34 12.64
C GLY A 113 -10.80 34.92 13.19
N ILE A 114 -9.67 34.22 13.04
CA ILE A 114 -9.52 32.83 13.50
C ILE A 114 -8.87 32.82 14.89
N LEU A 115 -9.52 32.17 15.86
CA LEU A 115 -8.98 31.98 17.21
C LEU A 115 -8.15 30.70 17.31
N GLY A 116 -8.61 29.63 16.66
CA GLY A 116 -7.96 28.33 16.60
C GLY A 116 -8.29 27.61 15.30
N SER A 117 -7.44 26.64 14.97
CA SER A 117 -7.64 25.74 13.84
C SER A 117 -7.10 24.35 14.16
N ALA A 118 -7.78 23.31 13.70
CA ALA A 118 -7.33 21.94 13.88
C ALA A 118 -7.71 21.03 12.74
N ARG A 119 -6.93 19.95 12.63
CA ARG A 119 -7.18 18.87 11.69
C ARG A 119 -6.59 17.56 12.19
N PRO A 120 -7.10 16.40 11.73
CA PRO A 120 -6.33 15.16 11.77
C PRO A 120 -5.01 15.33 11.02
N THR A 121 -4.01 14.51 11.31
CA THR A 121 -2.79 14.49 10.49
C THR A 121 -3.03 13.72 9.19
N ASN A 122 -3.61 12.53 9.32
CA ASN A 122 -3.93 11.64 8.21
C ASN A 122 -5.38 11.14 8.31
N PHE A 123 -5.91 10.69 7.18
CA PHE A 123 -7.08 9.80 7.14
C PHE A 123 -6.68 8.39 6.71
N TYR A 124 -7.41 7.40 7.24
CA TYR A 124 -7.21 5.97 6.99
C TYR A 124 -8.47 5.31 6.45
N SER A 125 -8.32 4.37 5.53
CA SER A 125 -9.44 3.62 4.94
C SER A 125 -9.10 2.14 4.78
N ALA A 126 -10.14 1.29 4.71
CA ALA A 126 -10.00 -0.16 4.53
C ALA A 126 -9.10 -0.88 5.57
N PHE A 127 -8.96 -0.34 6.78
CA PHE A 127 -8.27 -1.00 7.89
C PHE A 127 -9.16 -2.01 8.61
N ALA A 128 -8.53 -2.98 9.27
CA ALA A 128 -9.24 -3.96 10.09
C ALA A 128 -9.95 -3.25 11.25
N GLY A 129 -11.28 -3.39 11.34
CA GLY A 129 -12.12 -2.71 12.32
C GLY A 129 -12.86 -1.48 11.79
N ALA A 130 -12.63 -1.05 10.54
CA ALA A 130 -13.38 0.03 9.91
C ALA A 130 -14.87 -0.36 9.73
N PRO A 131 -15.83 0.42 10.28
CA PRO A 131 -17.26 0.18 10.09
C PRO A 131 -17.72 0.17 8.63
N ASP A 132 -17.13 1.04 7.81
CA ASP A 132 -17.33 1.09 6.37
C ASP A 132 -15.96 1.23 5.67
N PRO A 133 -15.48 0.22 4.94
CA PRO A 133 -14.15 0.24 4.33
C PRO A 133 -14.02 1.22 3.14
N SER A 134 -15.11 1.88 2.74
CA SER A 134 -15.09 2.90 1.68
C SER A 134 -14.87 4.33 2.19
N LEU A 135 -14.97 4.56 3.50
CA LEU A 135 -14.83 5.87 4.14
C LEU A 135 -13.42 6.10 4.69
N TRP A 136 -13.11 7.37 4.95
CA TRP A 136 -11.81 7.87 5.41
C TRP A 136 -11.91 8.37 6.86
N TYR A 137 -11.29 7.65 7.79
CA TYR A 137 -11.37 7.89 9.23
C TYR A 137 -10.18 8.73 9.70
N SER A 138 -10.40 9.74 10.54
CA SER A 138 -9.34 10.54 11.15
C SER A 138 -8.35 9.65 11.90
N SER A 139 -7.09 10.07 12.01
CA SER A 139 -6.02 9.26 12.62
C SER A 139 -6.40 8.71 14.00
N ALA A 140 -6.92 9.57 14.89
CA ALA A 140 -7.35 9.17 16.23
C ALA A 140 -8.54 8.18 16.21
N LEU A 141 -9.52 8.40 15.34
CA LEU A 141 -10.68 7.51 15.22
C LEU A 141 -10.30 6.15 14.63
N ALA A 142 -9.44 6.14 13.61
CA ALA A 142 -8.91 4.93 12.99
C ALA A 142 -8.11 4.10 14.00
N ASN A 143 -7.19 4.72 14.73
CA ASN A 143 -6.40 4.06 15.78
C ASN A 143 -7.30 3.49 16.89
N SER A 144 -8.30 4.26 17.32
CA SER A 144 -9.28 3.83 18.32
C SER A 144 -10.07 2.59 17.86
N LEU A 145 -10.57 2.59 16.62
CA LEU A 145 -11.35 1.48 16.04
C LEU A 145 -10.49 0.25 15.73
N ALA A 146 -9.25 0.45 15.28
CA ALA A 146 -8.31 -0.62 15.00
C ALA A 146 -7.74 -1.27 16.27
N GLY A 147 -7.82 -0.59 17.42
CA GLY A 147 -7.24 -1.02 18.69
C GLY A 147 -5.71 -0.99 18.72
N LYS A 148 -5.08 -0.37 17.73
CA LYS A 148 -3.63 -0.22 17.61
C LYS A 148 -3.29 1.07 16.87
N ASP A 149 -2.10 1.58 17.14
CA ASP A 149 -1.55 2.70 16.37
C ASP A 149 -1.15 2.25 14.96
N LEU A 150 -1.78 2.86 13.95
CA LEU A 150 -1.52 2.61 12.54
C LEU A 150 -0.31 3.40 12.02
N ASP A 151 0.10 4.49 12.66
CA ASP A 151 1.23 5.32 12.26
C ASP A 151 1.99 5.85 13.47
N LYS A 152 3.03 5.12 13.85
CA LYS A 152 3.87 5.43 15.01
C LYS A 152 4.79 6.65 14.82
N THR A 153 4.83 7.21 13.61
CA THR A 153 5.79 8.28 13.27
C THR A 153 5.17 9.66 13.37
N ASN A 154 3.87 9.79 13.15
CA ASN A 154 3.18 11.07 13.11
C ASN A 154 2.17 11.21 14.26
N PRO A 155 1.93 12.42 14.77
CA PRO A 155 0.87 12.66 15.74
C PRO A 155 -0.50 12.43 15.09
N GLU A 156 -1.53 12.09 15.87
CA GLU A 156 -2.89 11.90 15.35
C GLU A 156 -3.53 13.21 14.86
N MET A 157 -3.21 14.34 15.47
CA MET A 157 -3.82 15.63 15.10
C MET A 157 -2.87 16.82 15.27
N ILE A 158 -3.17 17.89 14.54
CA ILE A 158 -2.43 19.15 14.56
C ILE A 158 -3.38 20.27 14.96
N ILE A 159 -2.96 21.10 15.91
CA ILE A 159 -3.73 22.25 16.40
C ILE A 159 -2.88 23.52 16.30
N GLN A 160 -3.47 24.60 15.81
CA GLN A 160 -2.88 25.93 15.72
C GLN A 160 -3.73 26.92 16.51
N VAL A 161 -3.08 27.67 17.40
CA VAL A 161 -3.75 28.69 18.22
C VAL A 161 -3.21 30.07 17.88
N ASN A 162 -4.13 31.01 17.64
CA ASN A 162 -3.78 32.37 17.28
C ASN A 162 -3.30 33.18 18.49
N SER A 163 -1.98 33.30 18.64
CA SER A 163 -1.32 34.11 19.66
C SER A 163 -1.72 35.60 19.70
N GLY A 164 -2.32 36.12 18.61
CA GLY A 164 -2.72 37.52 18.50
C GLY A 164 -4.11 37.85 19.03
N ALA A 165 -4.92 36.86 19.41
CA ALA A 165 -6.25 37.11 19.94
C ALA A 165 -6.22 37.68 21.38
N ALA A 166 -7.31 38.34 21.78
CA ALA A 166 -7.46 38.92 23.11
C ALA A 166 -7.76 37.82 24.14
N TRP A 167 -6.74 37.08 24.58
CA TRP A 167 -6.92 35.95 25.50
C TRP A 167 -7.12 36.38 26.95
N ASN A 168 -7.95 35.62 27.69
CA ASN A 168 -7.90 35.65 29.15
C ASN A 168 -6.61 34.96 29.65
N THR A 169 -5.59 35.76 29.94
CA THR A 169 -4.27 35.26 30.37
C THR A 169 -4.18 34.96 31.87
N ARG A 170 -5.25 35.22 32.64
CA ARG A 170 -5.23 35.13 34.11
C ARG A 170 -5.44 33.71 34.63
N GLY A 171 -6.04 32.82 33.83
CA GLY A 171 -6.38 31.45 34.25
C GLY A 171 -7.37 31.39 35.42
N ASP A 172 -8.24 32.39 35.52
CA ASP A 172 -9.29 32.50 36.55
C ASP A 172 -10.62 31.84 36.12
N GLY A 173 -10.69 31.31 34.90
CA GLY A 173 -11.91 30.75 34.31
C GLY A 173 -13.03 31.78 34.14
N ALA A 174 -12.71 33.07 34.12
CA ALA A 174 -13.66 34.18 34.05
C ALA A 174 -13.17 35.24 33.04
N PRO A 175 -13.25 34.96 31.72
CA PRO A 175 -12.90 35.93 30.68
C PRO A 175 -13.80 37.17 30.78
N GLY A 176 -13.23 38.36 30.60
CA GLY A 176 -14.02 39.58 30.51
C GLY A 176 -14.76 39.70 29.16
N ASN A 177 -15.63 40.71 29.02
CA ASN A 177 -16.44 40.95 27.81
C ASN A 177 -15.64 41.26 26.53
N ASN A 178 -14.32 41.36 26.61
CA ASN A 178 -13.43 41.60 25.48
C ASN A 178 -12.33 40.52 25.38
N GLU A 179 -12.47 39.42 26.13
CA GLU A 179 -11.47 38.36 26.21
C GLU A 179 -12.07 37.02 25.77
N TYR A 180 -11.25 36.20 25.12
CA TYR A 180 -11.60 34.84 24.71
C TYR A 180 -11.04 33.81 25.69
N ASP A 181 -11.78 32.73 25.88
CA ASP A 181 -11.40 31.59 26.71
C ASP A 181 -10.61 30.55 25.90
N LEU A 182 -9.33 30.37 26.23
CA LEU A 182 -8.44 29.47 25.48
C LEU A 182 -8.83 28.00 25.65
N GLU A 183 -9.25 27.59 26.85
CA GLU A 183 -9.71 26.20 27.08
C GLU A 183 -10.91 25.87 26.17
N SER A 184 -11.84 26.82 25.98
CA SER A 184 -12.99 26.67 25.07
C SER A 184 -12.58 26.48 23.61
N VAL A 185 -11.65 27.30 23.12
CA VAL A 185 -11.08 27.14 21.78
C VAL A 185 -10.45 25.77 21.64
N PHE A 186 -9.64 25.34 22.62
CA PHE A 186 -8.95 24.05 22.52
C PHE A 186 -9.90 22.85 22.65
N LEU A 187 -10.98 22.96 23.44
CA LEU A 187 -12.05 21.96 23.51
C LEU A 187 -12.72 21.76 22.15
N HIS A 188 -12.99 22.86 21.44
CA HIS A 188 -13.55 22.86 20.10
C HIS A 188 -12.58 22.24 19.09
N GLU A 189 -11.34 22.71 19.07
CA GLU A 189 -10.33 22.26 18.09
C GLU A 189 -9.97 20.77 18.22
N ILE A 190 -9.97 20.21 19.43
CA ILE A 190 -9.79 18.76 19.59
C ILE A 190 -10.92 17.97 18.92
N ALA A 191 -12.17 18.48 18.89
CA ALA A 191 -13.28 17.80 18.21
C ALA A 191 -13.00 17.64 16.70
N HIS A 192 -12.49 18.69 16.06
CA HIS A 192 -12.03 18.64 14.67
C HIS A 192 -10.90 17.63 14.51
N GLY A 193 -9.86 17.68 15.35
CA GLY A 193 -8.76 16.71 15.31
C GLY A 193 -9.22 15.25 15.44
N LEU A 194 -10.27 15.00 16.22
CA LEU A 194 -10.89 13.68 16.39
C LEU A 194 -11.79 13.26 15.22
N GLY A 195 -12.13 14.16 14.30
CA GLY A 195 -12.87 13.85 13.08
C GLY A 195 -14.24 14.53 12.94
N PHE A 196 -14.61 15.48 13.79
CA PHE A 196 -15.79 16.34 13.58
C PHE A 196 -15.50 17.39 12.51
N LEU A 197 -15.30 16.99 11.26
CA LEU A 197 -15.18 17.90 10.14
C LEU A 197 -15.52 17.17 8.84
N SER A 198 -15.96 17.94 7.86
CA SER A 198 -16.07 17.49 6.48
C SER A 198 -14.71 17.55 5.79
N ASN A 199 -14.51 16.67 4.81
CA ASN A 199 -13.34 16.71 3.91
C ASN A 199 -13.70 17.31 2.54
N ASP A 200 -14.72 18.18 2.50
CA ASP A 200 -15.13 18.87 1.28
C ASP A 200 -14.16 19.99 0.86
N ALA A 201 -14.26 20.39 -0.39
CA ALA A 201 -13.62 21.58 -0.93
C ALA A 201 -14.63 22.35 -1.80
N TYR A 202 -14.51 23.68 -1.81
CA TYR A 202 -15.44 24.55 -2.50
C TYR A 202 -14.70 25.58 -3.36
N ASP A 203 -15.12 25.70 -4.62
CA ASP A 203 -14.70 26.73 -5.55
C ASP A 203 -15.76 27.85 -5.57
N PRO A 204 -15.47 29.02 -4.97
CA PRO A 204 -16.44 30.12 -4.91
C PRO A 204 -16.66 30.82 -6.24
N PHE A 205 -15.77 30.68 -7.23
CA PHE A 205 -15.91 31.32 -8.53
C PHE A 205 -16.97 30.60 -9.37
N TYR A 206 -16.96 29.26 -9.35
CA TYR A 206 -17.93 28.45 -10.10
C TYR A 206 -19.10 27.95 -9.23
N GLY A 207 -19.02 28.05 -7.90
CA GLY A 207 -19.98 27.45 -6.98
C GLY A 207 -19.97 25.91 -7.02
N ILE A 208 -18.84 25.33 -7.44
CA ILE A 208 -18.64 23.88 -7.57
C ILE A 208 -17.93 23.39 -6.31
N ALA A 209 -18.33 22.23 -5.80
CA ALA A 209 -17.65 21.58 -4.69
C ALA A 209 -17.18 20.17 -5.04
N SER A 210 -16.18 19.69 -4.31
CA SER A 210 -15.66 18.32 -4.38
C SER A 210 -15.58 17.66 -3.00
N LEU A 211 -15.63 16.34 -2.97
CA LEU A 211 -15.60 15.47 -1.79
C LEU A 211 -15.12 14.08 -2.23
N ASP A 212 -13.84 13.98 -2.55
CA ASP A 212 -13.26 12.78 -3.14
C ASP A 212 -13.09 11.65 -2.11
N GLN A 213 -12.85 12.02 -0.85
CA GLN A 213 -12.49 11.14 0.25
C GLN A 213 -13.45 11.37 1.41
N PRO A 214 -14.71 10.91 1.28
CA PRO A 214 -15.72 11.14 2.30
C PRO A 214 -15.35 10.44 3.60
N THR A 215 -15.55 11.16 4.69
CA THR A 215 -15.37 10.71 6.06
C THR A 215 -16.69 10.14 6.61
N PRO A 216 -16.67 9.49 7.79
CA PRO A 216 -17.91 9.19 8.51
C PRO A 216 -18.79 10.41 8.73
N TYR A 217 -18.21 11.59 9.01
CA TYR A 217 -18.95 12.85 9.18
C TYR A 217 -19.78 13.16 7.92
N ASP A 218 -19.15 13.08 6.75
CA ASP A 218 -19.80 13.33 5.46
C ASP A 218 -20.90 12.32 5.12
N ALA A 219 -20.74 11.07 5.57
CA ALA A 219 -21.73 10.03 5.37
C ALA A 219 -22.95 10.18 6.31
N TYR A 220 -22.79 10.83 7.46
CA TYR A 220 -23.89 11.15 8.36
C TYR A 220 -24.54 12.50 8.06
N ALA A 221 -23.84 13.43 7.40
CA ALA A 221 -24.42 14.65 6.86
C ALA A 221 -25.39 14.32 5.72
N GLN A 222 -26.60 14.86 5.77
CA GLN A 222 -27.65 14.65 4.79
C GLN A 222 -28.23 15.96 4.27
N THR A 223 -28.59 15.97 2.99
CA THR A 223 -29.47 16.95 2.40
C THR A 223 -30.89 16.80 2.95
N SER A 224 -31.72 17.83 2.80
CA SER A 224 -33.11 17.84 3.31
C SER A 224 -34.00 16.74 2.71
N ASP A 225 -33.67 16.24 1.53
CA ASP A 225 -34.34 15.12 0.85
C ASP A 225 -33.83 13.73 1.31
N GLY A 226 -32.89 13.67 2.25
CA GLY A 226 -32.39 12.44 2.88
C GLY A 226 -31.21 11.78 2.19
N ARG A 227 -30.65 12.37 1.12
CA ARG A 227 -29.42 11.87 0.49
C ARG A 227 -28.21 12.20 1.37
N ARG A 228 -27.21 11.32 1.40
CA ARG A 228 -25.96 11.57 2.14
C ARG A 228 -25.08 12.51 1.34
N LEU A 229 -24.36 13.40 2.03
CA LEU A 229 -23.41 14.30 1.39
C LEU A 229 -22.32 13.52 0.63
N ALA A 230 -21.83 12.44 1.23
CA ALA A 230 -20.83 11.52 0.65
C ALA A 230 -21.24 10.85 -0.68
N ASP A 231 -22.54 10.82 -1.00
CA ASP A 231 -23.08 10.16 -2.21
C ASP A 231 -23.34 11.12 -3.37
N LEU A 232 -23.26 12.44 -3.14
CA LEU A 232 -23.50 13.43 -4.19
C LEU A 232 -22.39 13.38 -5.26
N PRO A 233 -22.70 13.72 -6.53
CA PRO A 233 -21.70 13.80 -7.58
C PRO A 233 -20.55 14.75 -7.21
N SER A 234 -19.32 14.38 -7.57
CA SER A 234 -18.12 15.10 -7.16
C SER A 234 -17.06 15.10 -8.26
N PRO A 235 -16.50 16.26 -8.67
CA PRO A 235 -16.96 17.62 -8.32
C PRO A 235 -18.33 17.96 -8.96
N SER A 236 -19.15 18.78 -8.31
CA SER A 236 -20.42 19.24 -8.90
C SER A 236 -20.98 20.54 -8.31
N LEU A 237 -21.83 21.23 -9.10
CA LEU A 237 -22.68 22.33 -8.65
C LEU A 237 -23.73 21.88 -7.63
N GLU A 238 -24.19 20.64 -7.73
CA GLU A 238 -25.18 20.08 -6.81
C GLU A 238 -24.59 19.96 -5.41
N LEU A 239 -23.38 19.40 -5.30
CA LEU A 239 -22.65 19.35 -4.04
C LEU A 239 -22.41 20.77 -3.52
N GLY A 240 -21.98 21.71 -4.37
CA GLY A 240 -21.77 23.11 -3.99
C GLY A 240 -23.02 23.76 -3.39
N LYS A 241 -24.20 23.55 -3.98
CA LYS A 241 -25.48 24.02 -3.42
C LYS A 241 -25.80 23.36 -2.07
N ALA A 242 -25.48 22.08 -1.89
CA ALA A 242 -25.73 21.38 -0.63
C ALA A 242 -24.91 22.02 0.51
N LEU A 243 -23.65 22.38 0.26
CA LEU A 243 -22.77 23.02 1.26
C LEU A 243 -23.21 24.44 1.66
N THR A 244 -24.04 25.12 0.85
CA THR A 244 -24.46 26.52 1.08
C THR A 244 -25.96 26.71 1.27
N THR A 245 -26.71 25.64 1.55
CA THR A 245 -28.18 25.72 1.71
C THR A 245 -28.65 25.16 3.04
N SER A 246 -28.64 23.84 3.18
CA SER A 246 -29.07 23.17 4.42
C SER A 246 -28.58 21.74 4.42
N LEU A 247 -27.82 21.39 5.45
CA LEU A 247 -27.51 20.02 5.81
C LEU A 247 -27.98 19.71 7.22
N VAL A 248 -28.27 18.43 7.46
CA VAL A 248 -28.69 17.92 8.75
C VAL A 248 -27.93 16.64 9.09
N TRP A 249 -27.73 16.36 10.37
CA TRP A 249 -27.11 15.14 10.86
C TRP A 249 -28.12 14.00 10.93
N ALA A 250 -27.77 12.84 10.37
CA ALA A 250 -28.64 11.67 10.28
C ALA A 250 -28.25 10.52 11.21
N GLY A 251 -27.34 10.76 12.16
CA GLY A 251 -26.93 9.76 13.13
C GLY A 251 -27.98 9.56 14.23
N PRO A 252 -28.36 8.31 14.55
CA PRO A 252 -29.45 8.02 15.49
C PRO A 252 -29.16 8.53 16.91
N LEU A 253 -27.89 8.54 17.34
CA LEU A 253 -27.52 9.04 18.66
C LEU A 253 -27.60 10.56 18.72
N GLY A 254 -27.08 11.26 17.72
CA GLY A 254 -27.18 12.72 17.62
C GLY A 254 -28.65 13.19 17.52
N ILE A 255 -29.47 12.50 16.74
CA ILE A 255 -30.93 12.75 16.66
C ILE A 255 -31.57 12.62 18.05
N LYS A 256 -31.25 11.54 18.77
CA LYS A 256 -31.78 11.31 20.13
C LYS A 256 -31.32 12.38 21.11
N ALA A 257 -30.05 12.78 21.06
CA ALA A 257 -29.50 13.84 21.90
C ALA A 257 -30.12 15.21 21.60
N ASN A 258 -30.61 15.41 20.39
CA ASN A 258 -31.33 16.61 19.96
C ASN A 258 -32.86 16.41 19.95
N ASN A 259 -33.40 15.73 20.96
CA ASN A 259 -34.84 15.56 21.20
C ASN A 259 -35.61 14.92 20.02
N GLY A 260 -34.98 14.02 19.28
CA GLY A 260 -35.58 13.33 18.14
C GLY A 260 -35.56 14.13 16.83
N ILE A 261 -34.96 15.32 16.82
CA ILE A 261 -34.85 16.20 15.65
C ILE A 261 -33.44 16.08 15.07
N LYS A 262 -33.32 15.92 13.75
CA LYS A 262 -32.01 15.91 13.08
C LYS A 262 -31.26 17.22 13.37
N PRO A 263 -30.05 17.18 13.99
CA PRO A 263 -29.25 18.38 14.23
C PRO A 263 -28.97 19.12 12.92
N LYS A 264 -29.14 20.44 12.91
CA LYS A 264 -28.85 21.27 11.74
C LYS A 264 -27.36 21.60 11.68
N LEU A 265 -26.74 21.41 10.53
CA LEU A 265 -25.34 21.75 10.30
C LEU A 265 -25.21 23.18 9.77
N TYR A 266 -24.06 23.79 10.01
CA TYR A 266 -23.75 25.14 9.56
C TYR A 266 -23.46 25.15 8.06
N THR A 267 -24.42 25.61 7.27
CA THR A 267 -24.30 25.77 5.81
C THR A 267 -24.76 27.17 5.42
N PRO A 268 -23.97 28.21 5.73
CA PRO A 268 -24.31 29.59 5.39
C PRO A 268 -24.47 29.77 3.87
N SER A 269 -25.17 30.85 3.46
CA SER A 269 -25.40 31.14 2.04
C SER A 269 -24.11 31.46 1.27
N THR A 270 -23.07 31.89 1.98
CA THR A 270 -21.70 32.03 1.46
C THR A 270 -20.84 30.98 2.13
N TYR A 271 -20.18 30.13 1.35
CA TYR A 271 -19.30 29.11 1.89
C TYR A 271 -18.10 29.74 2.62
N GLU A 272 -17.85 29.28 3.83
CA GLU A 272 -16.78 29.72 4.72
C GLU A 272 -15.78 28.60 4.92
N SER A 273 -14.55 28.80 4.45
CA SER A 273 -13.49 27.80 4.53
C SER A 273 -13.17 27.44 5.98
N GLY A 274 -13.20 26.14 6.26
CA GLY A 274 -12.98 25.55 7.57
C GLY A 274 -14.12 25.74 8.58
N SER A 275 -15.25 26.32 8.17
CA SER A 275 -16.45 26.37 9.01
C SER A 275 -17.67 25.75 8.39
N SER A 276 -17.97 26.07 7.13
CA SER A 276 -19.11 25.48 6.43
C SER A 276 -19.03 23.96 6.49
N THR A 277 -20.19 23.34 6.70
CA THR A 277 -20.46 21.91 6.90
C THR A 277 -19.85 21.26 8.13
N SER A 278 -18.73 21.78 8.65
CA SER A 278 -17.96 21.19 9.76
C SER A 278 -18.41 21.65 11.15
N HIS A 279 -19.55 22.35 11.25
CA HIS A 279 -20.11 22.88 12.49
C HIS A 279 -21.60 22.60 12.62
N LEU A 280 -22.10 22.72 13.84
CA LEU A 280 -23.53 22.90 14.13
C LEU A 280 -23.98 24.31 13.77
N ASP A 281 -25.23 24.45 13.33
CA ASP A 281 -25.79 25.72 12.91
C ASP A 281 -25.78 26.77 14.04
N GLU A 282 -24.99 27.83 13.86
CA GLU A 282 -24.81 28.95 14.79
C GLU A 282 -26.13 29.49 15.35
N ALA A 283 -27.09 29.79 14.47
CA ALA A 283 -28.37 30.37 14.84
C ALA A 283 -29.24 29.42 15.69
N THR A 284 -29.02 28.12 15.55
CA THR A 284 -29.78 27.08 16.26
C THR A 284 -29.12 26.73 17.60
N PHE A 285 -27.79 26.65 17.66
CA PHE A 285 -27.08 26.01 18.77
C PHE A 285 -26.29 26.95 19.69
N SER A 286 -25.95 28.17 19.29
CA SER A 286 -25.11 29.10 20.09
C SER A 286 -25.65 29.37 21.49
N LYS A 287 -26.99 29.36 21.65
CA LYS A 287 -27.66 29.64 22.93
C LYS A 287 -28.15 28.39 23.67
N THR A 288 -27.62 27.21 23.32
CA THR A 288 -28.08 25.92 23.86
C THR A 288 -27.22 25.39 25.01
N GLY A 289 -26.31 26.21 25.55
CA GLY A 289 -25.43 25.83 26.65
C GLY A 289 -24.44 24.77 26.21
N LEU A 290 -24.45 23.59 26.83
CA LEU A 290 -23.47 22.53 26.54
C LEU A 290 -23.42 22.08 25.07
N ASN A 291 -24.47 22.30 24.28
CA ASN A 291 -24.50 21.91 22.88
C ASN A 291 -23.98 23.01 21.92
N SER A 292 -23.46 24.13 22.43
CA SER A 292 -22.87 25.20 21.59
C SER A 292 -21.42 24.92 21.18
N VAL A 293 -20.73 23.93 21.76
CA VAL A 293 -19.27 23.77 21.57
C VAL A 293 -18.85 23.72 20.10
N MET A 294 -19.63 23.10 19.21
CA MET A 294 -19.33 23.03 17.78
C MET A 294 -20.10 24.05 16.93
N THR A 295 -20.48 25.20 17.47
CA THR A 295 -20.84 26.36 16.63
C THR A 295 -19.58 27.04 16.09
N PRO A 296 -19.63 27.66 14.91
CA PRO A 296 -18.44 28.19 14.25
C PRO A 296 -17.81 29.41 14.93
N ASN A 297 -18.53 30.10 15.83
CA ASN A 297 -18.03 31.27 16.54
C ASN A 297 -17.94 31.04 18.04
N LEU A 298 -16.95 31.70 18.65
CA LEU A 298 -16.87 31.92 20.10
C LEU A 298 -16.93 33.42 20.37
N ASP A 299 -17.95 33.88 21.10
CA ASP A 299 -18.06 35.28 21.48
C ASP A 299 -17.10 35.63 22.66
N PRO A 300 -16.59 36.87 22.76
CA PRO A 300 -15.86 37.30 23.96
C PRO A 300 -16.69 37.11 25.23
N GLY A 301 -16.07 36.54 26.27
CA GLY A 301 -16.73 36.21 27.55
C GLY A 301 -17.54 34.89 27.55
N GLU A 302 -17.65 34.21 26.41
CA GLU A 302 -18.27 32.89 26.30
C GLU A 302 -17.33 31.78 26.78
N ILE A 303 -17.89 30.72 27.36
CA ILE A 303 -17.15 29.55 27.84
C ILE A 303 -17.84 28.25 27.43
N PHE A 304 -17.09 27.37 26.78
CA PHE A 304 -17.40 25.95 26.62
C PHE A 304 -16.86 25.16 27.81
N LYS A 305 -17.78 24.52 28.55
CA LYS A 305 -17.45 23.81 29.81
C LYS A 305 -17.02 22.37 29.56
N GLU A 306 -17.68 21.70 28.63
CA GLU A 306 -17.43 20.33 28.20
C GLU A 306 -18.01 20.14 26.79
N PRO A 307 -17.60 19.11 26.03
CA PRO A 307 -18.11 18.84 24.68
C PRO A 307 -19.64 18.82 24.56
N GLY A 308 -20.34 18.43 25.63
CA GLY A 308 -21.79 18.36 25.70
C GLY A 308 -22.38 17.09 25.07
N PRO A 309 -23.65 16.77 25.41
CA PRO A 309 -24.26 15.50 25.02
C PRO A 309 -24.48 15.36 23.51
N LEU A 310 -24.74 16.45 22.78
CA LEU A 310 -24.97 16.40 21.34
C LEU A 310 -23.69 16.06 20.57
N LEU A 311 -22.59 16.78 20.82
CA LEU A 311 -21.30 16.50 20.20
C LEU A 311 -20.86 15.06 20.48
N LEU A 312 -20.91 14.63 21.75
CA LEU A 312 -20.52 13.27 22.12
C LEU A 312 -21.37 12.20 21.42
N ALA A 313 -22.67 12.44 21.27
CA ALA A 313 -23.56 11.53 20.55
C ALA A 313 -23.23 11.46 19.05
N MET A 314 -22.91 12.59 18.40
CA MET A 314 -22.49 12.63 16.99
C MET A 314 -21.12 11.96 16.78
N MET A 315 -20.17 12.16 17.71
CA MET A 315 -18.87 11.46 17.70
C MET A 315 -19.04 9.94 17.84
N GLU A 316 -20.00 9.50 18.66
CA GLU A 316 -20.32 8.08 18.80
C GLU A 316 -21.04 7.52 17.56
N ASP A 317 -21.90 8.30 16.90
CA ASP A 317 -22.46 7.90 15.60
C ASP A 317 -21.33 7.59 14.59
N MET A 318 -20.29 8.43 14.50
CA MET A 318 -19.17 8.22 13.58
C MET A 318 -18.33 6.97 13.82
N ARG A 319 -18.47 6.32 14.99
CA ARG A 319 -17.86 5.01 15.28
C ARG A 319 -18.66 3.84 14.72
N ASN A 320 -19.88 4.09 14.25
CA ASN A 320 -20.78 3.11 13.69
C ASN A 320 -20.83 3.21 12.16
N LYS A 321 -21.42 2.19 11.52
CA LYS A 321 -21.67 2.23 10.08
C LYS A 321 -22.79 3.25 9.78
N PRO A 322 -22.57 4.22 8.88
CA PRO A 322 -23.58 5.22 8.56
C PRO A 322 -24.81 4.60 7.88
N PRO A 323 -25.95 5.33 7.84
CA PRO A 323 -27.13 4.91 7.11
C PRO A 323 -26.78 4.56 5.66
N VAL A 324 -27.49 3.60 5.08
CA VAL A 324 -27.34 3.28 3.65
C VAL A 324 -27.72 4.49 2.80
N GLY A 325 -26.96 4.75 1.74
CA GLY A 325 -27.31 5.80 0.80
C GLY A 325 -28.58 5.43 0.02
N VAL A 326 -29.21 6.44 -0.56
CA VAL A 326 -30.41 6.27 -1.40
C VAL A 326 -30.02 6.34 -2.86
N ALA A 327 -30.44 5.36 -3.66
CA ALA A 327 -30.23 5.38 -5.10
C ALA A 327 -31.06 6.49 -5.76
N VAL A 328 -30.41 7.34 -6.55
CA VAL A 328 -31.06 8.48 -7.24
C VAL A 328 -31.45 8.15 -8.69
N GLY A 329 -30.93 7.05 -9.23
CA GLY A 329 -31.24 6.58 -10.58
C GLY A 329 -30.76 5.16 -10.81
N LEU A 330 -31.02 4.60 -12.00
CA LEU A 330 -30.45 3.33 -12.40
C LEU A 330 -28.91 3.42 -12.43
N PRO A 331 -28.18 2.33 -12.13
CA PRO A 331 -26.74 2.31 -12.34
C PRO A 331 -26.42 2.50 -13.82
N GLU A 332 -25.37 3.27 -14.12
CA GLU A 332 -24.77 3.23 -15.45
C GLU A 332 -24.07 1.89 -15.70
N VAL A 333 -23.61 1.68 -16.93
CA VAL A 333 -22.93 0.45 -17.30
C VAL A 333 -21.58 0.29 -16.56
N PRO A 334 -21.21 -0.93 -16.13
CA PRO A 334 -19.85 -1.24 -15.72
C PRO A 334 -18.86 -0.91 -16.83
N ARG A 335 -17.67 -0.41 -16.46
CA ARG A 335 -16.64 0.02 -17.42
C ARG A 335 -15.52 -1.01 -17.53
N ASN A 336 -14.75 -0.95 -18.61
CA ASN A 336 -13.53 -1.76 -18.80
C ASN A 336 -13.73 -3.27 -18.52
N VAL A 337 -14.88 -3.81 -18.95
CA VAL A 337 -15.23 -5.22 -18.75
C VAL A 337 -14.29 -6.11 -19.58
N GLN A 338 -13.51 -6.94 -18.89
CA GLN A 338 -12.54 -7.86 -19.48
C GLN A 338 -12.71 -9.27 -18.90
N ALA A 339 -12.31 -10.27 -19.68
CA ALA A 339 -12.34 -11.67 -19.29
C ALA A 339 -10.97 -12.29 -19.62
N PHE A 340 -10.29 -12.79 -18.59
CA PHE A 340 -8.96 -13.37 -18.72
C PHE A 340 -8.95 -14.89 -18.55
N VAL A 341 -8.04 -15.54 -19.27
CA VAL A 341 -7.90 -17.01 -19.34
C VAL A 341 -7.57 -17.61 -17.97
N ALA A 342 -8.36 -18.54 -17.45
CA ALA A 342 -8.04 -19.33 -16.25
C ALA A 342 -8.28 -20.84 -16.49
N ASP A 343 -7.87 -21.68 -15.54
CA ASP A 343 -8.08 -23.13 -15.61
C ASP A 343 -9.51 -23.49 -15.22
N SER A 344 -10.23 -24.08 -16.18
CA SER A 344 -11.61 -24.49 -16.05
C SER A 344 -12.50 -23.34 -15.54
N ALA A 345 -12.08 -22.11 -15.85
CA ALA A 345 -12.63 -20.89 -15.32
C ALA A 345 -12.27 -19.68 -16.22
N ALA A 346 -12.90 -18.54 -15.95
CA ALA A 346 -12.51 -17.22 -16.47
C ALA A 346 -12.45 -16.22 -15.32
N LEU A 347 -11.49 -15.30 -15.37
CA LEU A 347 -11.37 -14.18 -14.43
C LEU A 347 -11.98 -12.94 -15.07
N ILE A 348 -13.07 -12.43 -14.51
CA ILE A 348 -13.80 -11.27 -15.04
C ILE A 348 -13.39 -10.04 -14.23
N THR A 349 -12.95 -8.99 -14.92
CA THR A 349 -12.58 -7.72 -14.31
C THR A 349 -13.37 -6.58 -14.92
N PHE A 350 -13.69 -5.56 -14.14
CA PHE A 350 -14.39 -4.36 -14.59
C PHE A 350 -14.22 -3.25 -13.56
N ASP A 351 -14.34 -2.01 -14.03
CA ASP A 351 -14.45 -0.85 -13.17
C ASP A 351 -15.93 -0.56 -12.87
N PRO A 352 -16.23 -0.01 -11.69
CA PRO A 352 -17.59 0.41 -11.37
C PRO A 352 -18.10 1.48 -12.35
N PRO A 353 -19.43 1.59 -12.50
CA PRO A 353 -20.09 2.71 -13.19
C PRO A 353 -19.61 4.07 -12.69
N VAL A 354 -19.63 5.10 -13.54
CA VAL A 354 -19.18 6.45 -13.15
C VAL A 354 -20.07 7.00 -12.04
N ASN A 355 -21.37 6.75 -12.13
CA ASN A 355 -22.36 7.18 -11.16
C ASN A 355 -22.47 6.28 -9.90
N ILE A 356 -21.46 5.47 -9.57
CA ILE A 356 -21.49 4.53 -8.43
C ILE A 356 -21.95 5.19 -7.11
N ARG A 357 -21.52 6.43 -6.85
CA ARG A 357 -21.89 7.20 -5.65
C ARG A 357 -23.39 7.48 -5.57
N THR A 358 -24.01 7.94 -6.65
CA THR A 358 -25.45 8.23 -6.66
C THR A 358 -26.32 6.99 -6.94
N ALA A 359 -25.75 5.97 -7.57
CA ALA A 359 -26.46 4.75 -7.92
C ALA A 359 -26.60 3.79 -6.74
N GLN A 360 -25.73 3.85 -5.71
CA GLN A 360 -25.78 2.96 -4.54
C GLN A 360 -25.85 1.48 -4.97
N ILE A 361 -24.85 1.04 -5.73
CA ILE A 361 -24.79 -0.30 -6.30
C ILE A 361 -24.81 -1.34 -5.17
N SER A 362 -25.77 -2.26 -5.25
CA SER A 362 -25.95 -3.33 -4.26
C SER A 362 -25.31 -4.65 -4.67
N GLU A 363 -25.27 -4.94 -5.99
CA GLU A 363 -24.58 -6.12 -6.53
C GLU A 363 -24.26 -5.94 -8.02
N TYR A 364 -23.32 -6.73 -8.52
CA TYR A 364 -23.04 -6.96 -9.94
C TYR A 364 -23.49 -8.36 -10.33
N LEU A 365 -24.05 -8.48 -11.53
CA LEU A 365 -24.48 -9.77 -12.09
C LEU A 365 -23.63 -10.08 -13.32
N VAL A 366 -22.91 -11.21 -13.28
CA VAL A 366 -22.10 -11.70 -14.38
C VAL A 366 -22.75 -12.93 -14.99
N LYS A 367 -23.25 -12.79 -16.21
CA LYS A 367 -23.92 -13.87 -16.95
C LYS A 367 -22.97 -14.49 -17.98
N ASN A 368 -22.80 -15.79 -17.92
CA ASN A 368 -22.18 -16.56 -18.99
C ASN A 368 -23.15 -16.65 -20.17
N LEU A 369 -22.82 -15.99 -21.28
CA LEU A 369 -23.71 -15.89 -22.44
C LEU A 369 -23.88 -17.21 -23.19
N ARG A 370 -23.00 -18.18 -22.95
CA ARG A 370 -23.07 -19.52 -23.55
C ARG A 370 -23.95 -20.48 -22.77
N THR A 371 -23.88 -20.45 -21.44
CA THR A 371 -24.63 -21.39 -20.57
C THR A 371 -25.90 -20.78 -19.97
N GLY A 372 -26.02 -19.45 -19.99
CA GLY A 372 -27.08 -18.69 -19.33
C GLY A 372 -26.91 -18.56 -17.82
N ILE A 373 -25.92 -19.22 -17.20
CA ILE A 373 -25.67 -19.20 -15.75
C ILE A 373 -25.18 -17.81 -15.33
N GLU A 374 -25.72 -17.31 -14.24
CA GLU A 374 -25.39 -16.01 -13.65
C GLU A 374 -24.69 -16.17 -12.30
N LYS A 375 -23.69 -15.32 -12.04
CA LYS A 375 -23.00 -15.21 -10.75
C LYS A 375 -23.11 -13.79 -10.23
N LYS A 376 -23.51 -13.67 -8.96
CA LYS A 376 -23.56 -12.41 -8.22
C LYS A 376 -22.22 -12.09 -7.57
N ALA A 377 -21.88 -10.81 -7.49
CA ALA A 377 -20.71 -10.33 -6.76
C ALA A 377 -20.93 -8.92 -6.23
N LEU A 378 -20.16 -8.53 -5.21
CA LEU A 378 -20.18 -7.18 -4.67
C LEU A 378 -19.11 -6.28 -5.29
N SER A 379 -18.08 -6.88 -5.89
CA SER A 379 -16.94 -6.17 -6.47
C SER A 379 -16.25 -7.03 -7.54
N SER A 380 -15.36 -6.37 -8.28
CA SER A 380 -14.40 -6.98 -9.20
C SER A 380 -13.06 -7.23 -8.47
N PRO A 381 -12.26 -8.25 -8.84
CA PRO A 381 -12.47 -9.23 -9.91
C PRO A 381 -13.32 -10.45 -9.49
N ILE A 382 -13.85 -11.20 -10.46
CA ILE A 382 -14.75 -12.35 -10.23
C ILE A 382 -14.28 -13.57 -11.01
N VAL A 383 -14.07 -14.69 -10.33
CA VAL A 383 -13.79 -15.98 -10.98
C VAL A 383 -15.09 -16.70 -11.32
N ILE A 384 -15.31 -17.01 -12.60
CA ILE A 384 -16.39 -17.88 -13.09
C ILE A 384 -15.82 -19.28 -13.34
N SER A 385 -16.13 -20.24 -12.45
CA SER A 385 -15.62 -21.62 -12.50
C SER A 385 -16.55 -22.57 -13.27
N GLY A 386 -16.09 -23.81 -13.51
CA GLY A 386 -16.90 -24.87 -14.13
C GLY A 386 -16.95 -24.78 -15.66
N LEU A 387 -16.01 -24.05 -16.27
CA LEU A 387 -15.89 -23.92 -17.71
C LEU A 387 -15.05 -25.07 -18.28
N LYS A 388 -15.26 -25.39 -19.57
CA LYS A 388 -14.47 -26.39 -20.28
C LYS A 388 -13.25 -25.73 -20.92
N ASN A 389 -12.05 -26.23 -20.60
CA ASN A 389 -10.82 -25.79 -21.27
C ASN A 389 -10.88 -26.03 -22.79
N GLY A 390 -10.34 -25.08 -23.56
CA GLY A 390 -10.38 -25.08 -25.02
C GLY A 390 -11.72 -24.65 -25.64
N THR A 391 -12.71 -24.29 -24.84
CA THR A 391 -14.03 -23.83 -25.30
C THR A 391 -14.13 -22.31 -25.11
N SER A 392 -14.54 -21.57 -26.16
CA SER A 392 -14.69 -20.11 -26.08
C SER A 392 -15.97 -19.70 -25.34
N TYR A 393 -15.87 -18.68 -24.49
CA TYR A 393 -16.97 -18.08 -23.71
C TYR A 393 -16.95 -16.56 -23.79
N THR A 394 -18.12 -15.94 -23.62
CA THR A 394 -18.31 -14.49 -23.43
C THR A 394 -19.20 -14.26 -22.21
N PHE A 395 -19.01 -13.12 -21.55
CA PHE A 395 -19.73 -12.77 -20.33
C PHE A 395 -20.38 -11.40 -20.47
N SER A 396 -21.59 -11.27 -19.93
CA SER A 396 -22.27 -9.99 -19.78
C SER A 396 -22.22 -9.57 -18.32
N VAL A 397 -21.89 -8.31 -18.05
CA VAL A 397 -21.88 -7.73 -16.71
C VAL A 397 -22.91 -6.59 -16.64
N VAL A 398 -23.75 -6.61 -15.60
CA VAL A 398 -24.65 -5.50 -15.24
C VAL A 398 -24.43 -5.08 -13.79
N ALA A 399 -24.65 -3.81 -13.50
CA ALA A 399 -24.73 -3.29 -12.14
C ALA A 399 -26.20 -3.24 -11.68
N LYS A 400 -26.45 -3.48 -10.40
CA LYS A 400 -27.79 -3.48 -9.81
C LYS A 400 -27.85 -2.56 -8.59
N ASN A 401 -28.98 -1.90 -8.42
CA ASN A 401 -29.36 -1.22 -7.17
C ASN A 401 -30.83 -1.49 -6.82
N SER A 402 -31.40 -0.71 -5.90
CA SER A 402 -32.81 -0.82 -5.50
C SER A 402 -33.81 -0.41 -6.59
N LEU A 403 -33.39 0.36 -7.59
CA LEU A 403 -34.25 0.87 -8.66
C LEU A 403 -34.25 -0.04 -9.90
N GLY A 404 -33.19 -0.83 -10.12
CA GLY A 404 -33.12 -1.78 -11.23
C GLY A 404 -31.70 -2.15 -11.65
N LEU A 405 -31.58 -2.54 -12.92
CA LEU A 405 -30.32 -2.96 -13.56
C LEU A 405 -29.82 -1.89 -14.53
N SER A 406 -28.51 -1.82 -14.71
CA SER A 406 -27.88 -1.13 -15.85
C SER A 406 -28.12 -1.90 -17.15
N GLU A 407 -27.82 -1.26 -18.27
CA GLU A 407 -27.60 -1.97 -19.54
C GLU A 407 -26.41 -2.96 -19.42
N PRO A 408 -26.43 -4.09 -20.16
CA PRO A 408 -25.37 -5.09 -20.13
C PRO A 408 -24.14 -4.70 -20.96
N VAL A 409 -22.95 -4.98 -20.42
CA VAL A 409 -21.69 -4.88 -21.17
C VAL A 409 -21.08 -6.26 -21.36
N THR A 410 -20.76 -6.58 -22.61
CA THR A 410 -20.20 -7.89 -22.99
C THR A 410 -18.67 -7.85 -23.05
N SER A 411 -18.02 -8.83 -22.42
CA SER A 411 -16.57 -9.01 -22.48
C SER A 411 -16.10 -9.46 -23.87
N LYS A 412 -14.81 -9.27 -24.16
CA LYS A 412 -14.14 -10.05 -25.23
C LYS A 412 -14.27 -11.56 -24.94
N ALA A 413 -14.16 -12.37 -25.99
CA ALA A 413 -14.20 -13.82 -25.87
C ALA A 413 -12.95 -14.35 -25.15
N VAL A 414 -13.12 -15.34 -24.29
CA VAL A 414 -12.04 -16.00 -23.54
C VAL A 414 -12.13 -17.51 -23.69
N THR A 415 -10.97 -18.15 -23.85
CA THR A 415 -10.86 -19.61 -23.95
C THR A 415 -10.04 -20.12 -22.75
N PRO A 416 -10.68 -20.74 -21.74
CA PRO A 416 -10.01 -21.32 -20.59
C PRO A 416 -8.92 -22.34 -20.98
N GLN A 417 -7.86 -22.41 -20.19
CA GLN A 417 -6.69 -23.27 -20.45
C GLN A 417 -6.30 -24.01 -19.17
N ALA A 418 -5.93 -25.28 -19.30
CA ALA A 418 -5.44 -26.04 -18.16
C ALA A 418 -4.19 -25.37 -17.56
N GLY A 419 -4.17 -25.23 -16.25
CA GLY A 419 -2.98 -24.81 -15.52
C GLY A 419 -1.99 -25.96 -15.39
N TRP A 420 -0.79 -25.63 -14.93
CA TRP A 420 0.27 -26.59 -14.68
C TRP A 420 0.01 -27.35 -13.39
N LYS A 421 0.49 -28.59 -13.32
CA LYS A 421 0.35 -29.42 -12.11
C LYS A 421 1.34 -28.95 -11.05
N SER A 422 0.86 -28.70 -9.84
CA SER A 422 1.68 -28.28 -8.71
C SER A 422 2.00 -29.46 -7.77
N SER A 423 3.18 -29.40 -7.16
CA SER A 423 3.59 -30.26 -6.05
C SER A 423 4.33 -29.41 -5.01
N VAL A 424 3.92 -29.50 -3.75
CA VAL A 424 4.48 -28.65 -2.69
C VAL A 424 5.92 -29.07 -2.38
N LEU A 425 6.84 -28.10 -2.41
CA LEU A 425 8.24 -28.27 -2.00
C LEU A 425 8.41 -27.94 -0.51
N ASP A 426 7.77 -26.86 -0.05
CA ASP A 426 7.75 -26.48 1.35
C ASP A 426 6.36 -26.04 1.80
N THR A 427 5.81 -26.74 2.78
CA THR A 427 4.51 -26.41 3.38
C THR A 427 4.60 -25.29 4.40
N THR A 428 5.80 -25.03 4.93
CA THR A 428 6.02 -24.06 6.01
C THR A 428 6.29 -22.66 5.48
N ALA A 429 6.91 -22.55 4.31
CA ALA A 429 7.30 -21.28 3.70
C ALA A 429 6.44 -20.92 2.50
N ASP A 430 6.14 -19.64 2.36
CA ASP A 430 5.46 -19.10 1.17
C ASP A 430 6.39 -18.94 -0.03
N GLY A 431 7.70 -18.76 0.18
CA GLY A 431 8.65 -18.52 -0.90
C GLY A 431 8.41 -17.19 -1.60
N LYS A 432 8.15 -16.12 -0.85
CA LYS A 432 7.79 -14.80 -1.40
C LYS A 432 8.83 -14.27 -2.37
N THR A 433 10.09 -14.27 -1.93
CA THR A 433 11.26 -14.06 -2.79
C THR A 433 12.04 -15.36 -2.93
N LEU A 434 12.55 -15.64 -4.12
CA LEU A 434 13.21 -16.91 -4.42
C LEU A 434 14.23 -16.81 -5.54
N SER A 435 15.25 -17.65 -5.47
CA SER A 435 16.26 -17.81 -6.51
C SER A 435 16.67 -19.27 -6.62
N SER A 436 17.15 -19.68 -7.79
CA SER A 436 17.56 -21.06 -8.05
C SER A 436 18.85 -21.11 -8.84
N THR A 437 19.67 -22.12 -8.54
CA THR A 437 20.89 -22.40 -9.29
C THR A 437 21.20 -23.89 -9.30
N THR A 438 22.28 -24.27 -9.98
CA THR A 438 22.86 -25.62 -9.88
C THR A 438 24.08 -25.56 -8.96
N PHE A 439 24.06 -26.36 -7.90
CA PHE A 439 25.11 -26.46 -6.90
C PHE A 439 25.53 -27.93 -6.70
N ASN A 440 26.82 -28.21 -6.82
CA ASN A 440 27.40 -29.55 -6.79
C ASN A 440 26.71 -30.54 -7.75
N GLY A 441 26.34 -30.04 -8.93
CA GLY A 441 25.64 -30.82 -9.96
C GLY A 441 24.16 -31.11 -9.68
N GLN A 442 23.58 -30.53 -8.63
CA GLN A 442 22.18 -30.70 -8.25
C GLN A 442 21.47 -29.35 -8.12
N PRO A 443 20.14 -29.29 -8.26
CA PRO A 443 19.42 -28.03 -8.06
C PRO A 443 19.46 -27.58 -6.59
N ALA A 444 19.65 -26.28 -6.40
CA ALA A 444 19.55 -25.59 -5.13
C ALA A 444 18.64 -24.36 -5.27
N VAL A 445 17.84 -24.10 -4.25
CA VAL A 445 16.86 -23.01 -4.22
C VAL A 445 16.95 -22.29 -2.88
N ALA A 446 17.19 -20.99 -2.91
CA ALA A 446 17.04 -20.12 -1.73
C ALA A 446 15.71 -19.36 -1.82
N TYR A 447 15.00 -19.21 -0.70
CA TYR A 447 13.68 -18.59 -0.65
C TYR A 447 13.36 -18.03 0.73
N THR A 448 12.54 -16.98 0.78
CA THR A 448 12.05 -16.40 2.03
C THR A 448 10.78 -17.08 2.55
N ASP A 449 10.59 -17.02 3.87
CA ASP A 449 9.34 -17.34 4.55
C ASP A 449 8.89 -16.10 5.33
N THR A 450 7.91 -15.36 4.79
CA THR A 450 7.51 -14.07 5.40
C THR A 450 6.86 -14.25 6.77
N LYS A 451 6.33 -15.44 7.07
CA LYS A 451 5.65 -15.74 8.34
C LYS A 451 6.63 -15.86 9.49
N SER A 452 7.81 -16.43 9.24
CA SER A 452 8.87 -16.57 10.24
C SER A 452 9.97 -15.51 10.10
N GLY A 453 10.05 -14.82 8.96
CA GLY A 453 11.13 -13.88 8.67
C GLY A 453 12.44 -14.58 8.29
N ASP A 454 12.37 -15.83 7.81
CA ASP A 454 13.54 -16.65 7.52
C ASP A 454 13.95 -16.62 6.04
N LEU A 455 15.26 -16.68 5.78
CA LEU A 455 15.84 -17.18 4.54
C LEU A 455 16.10 -18.68 4.66
N LYS A 456 15.56 -19.48 3.73
CA LYS A 456 15.73 -20.94 3.69
C LYS A 456 16.46 -21.36 2.41
N LEU A 457 17.15 -22.50 2.49
CA LEU A 457 17.82 -23.16 1.37
C LEU A 457 17.32 -24.60 1.24
N ALA A 458 16.81 -24.95 0.07
CA ALA A 458 16.50 -26.32 -0.33
C ALA A 458 17.56 -26.83 -1.32
N THR A 459 18.24 -27.93 -0.97
CA THR A 459 19.20 -28.62 -1.86
C THR A 459 18.71 -30.01 -2.18
N TYR A 460 18.74 -30.40 -3.46
CA TYR A 460 18.36 -31.74 -3.88
C TYR A 460 19.56 -32.70 -3.84
N ASN A 461 19.37 -33.92 -3.32
CA ASN A 461 20.44 -34.92 -3.24
C ASN A 461 20.32 -36.03 -4.33
N GLY A 462 19.48 -35.84 -5.33
CA GLY A 462 19.14 -36.85 -6.34
C GLY A 462 17.91 -37.70 -5.99
N LYS A 463 17.41 -37.64 -4.75
CA LYS A 463 16.19 -38.33 -4.31
C LYS A 463 15.22 -37.39 -3.60
N THR A 464 15.69 -36.66 -2.60
CA THR A 464 14.89 -35.79 -1.73
C THR A 464 15.48 -34.39 -1.62
N TRP A 465 14.62 -33.43 -1.31
CA TRP A 465 15.01 -32.07 -0.95
C TRP A 465 15.37 -32.01 0.54
N LYS A 466 16.59 -31.54 0.84
CA LYS A 466 16.99 -31.16 2.20
C LYS A 466 16.78 -29.65 2.35
N LYS A 467 16.04 -29.23 3.37
CA LYS A 467 15.69 -27.84 3.66
C LYS A 467 16.33 -27.40 4.97
N ILE A 468 16.93 -26.22 4.98
CA ILE A 468 17.58 -25.64 6.17
C ILE A 468 17.31 -24.13 6.21
N THR A 469 17.25 -23.55 7.40
CA THR A 469 17.28 -22.09 7.57
C THR A 469 18.72 -21.60 7.43
N VAL A 470 18.94 -20.64 6.55
CA VAL A 470 20.23 -20.00 6.27
C VAL A 470 20.44 -18.85 7.25
N ASP A 471 19.54 -17.88 7.22
CA ASP A 471 19.58 -16.67 8.04
C ASP A 471 18.14 -16.18 8.33
N GLY A 472 17.98 -15.17 9.19
CA GLY A 472 16.69 -14.56 9.50
C GLY A 472 16.37 -14.52 11.00
N ALA A 473 15.12 -14.21 11.32
CA ALA A 473 14.70 -13.80 12.66
C ALA A 473 15.21 -14.71 13.78
N GLY A 474 15.82 -14.09 14.81
CA GLY A 474 16.39 -14.82 15.96
C GLY A 474 17.73 -15.52 15.69
N GLY A 475 18.43 -15.19 14.61
CA GLY A 475 19.76 -15.69 14.31
C GLY A 475 20.85 -15.27 15.31
N SER A 476 21.93 -16.05 15.33
CA SER A 476 23.16 -15.78 16.11
C SER A 476 24.39 -16.30 15.35
N SER A 477 25.60 -16.01 15.82
CA SER A 477 26.86 -16.46 15.20
C SER A 477 27.07 -15.92 13.77
N GLY A 478 26.90 -14.60 13.59
CA GLY A 478 27.06 -13.89 12.31
C GLY A 478 25.78 -13.79 11.47
N ARG A 479 24.78 -14.59 11.82
CA ARG A 479 23.39 -14.45 11.32
C ARG A 479 22.72 -13.21 11.90
N THR A 480 21.80 -12.61 11.15
CA THR A 480 20.98 -11.49 11.66
C THR A 480 19.89 -11.98 12.60
N SER A 481 19.45 -11.13 13.52
CA SER A 481 18.23 -11.34 14.30
C SER A 481 16.98 -10.77 13.63
N ASN A 482 17.14 -10.04 12.52
CA ASN A 482 16.06 -9.36 11.81
C ASN A 482 15.37 -10.27 10.77
N PRO A 483 14.09 -10.04 10.47
CA PRO A 483 13.41 -10.70 9.35
C PRO A 483 14.10 -10.40 8.01
N ILE A 484 14.07 -11.34 7.07
CA ILE A 484 14.57 -11.13 5.70
C ILE A 484 13.44 -10.70 4.76
N ALA A 485 13.62 -9.62 3.99
CA ALA A 485 12.57 -9.08 3.11
C ALA A 485 13.03 -8.62 1.70
N GLY A 486 14.32 -8.75 1.35
CA GLY A 486 14.84 -8.33 0.03
C GLY A 486 14.84 -9.38 -1.08
N GLN A 487 15.22 -8.96 -2.29
CA GLN A 487 15.50 -9.86 -3.42
C GLN A 487 16.66 -10.81 -3.09
N ILE A 488 16.56 -12.06 -3.56
CA ILE A 488 17.62 -13.06 -3.43
C ILE A 488 18.37 -13.19 -4.75
N SER A 489 19.71 -13.13 -4.71
CA SER A 489 20.54 -13.58 -5.82
C SER A 489 21.49 -14.71 -5.40
N MET A 490 21.71 -15.65 -6.33
CA MET A 490 22.53 -16.82 -6.12
C MET A 490 23.52 -17.02 -7.26
N CYS A 491 24.79 -17.23 -6.91
CA CYS A 491 25.86 -17.54 -7.86
C CYS A 491 26.78 -18.62 -7.27
N VAL A 492 27.48 -19.32 -8.15
CA VAL A 492 28.27 -20.50 -7.79
C VAL A 492 29.61 -20.42 -8.48
N ASN A 493 30.69 -20.68 -7.74
CA ASN A 493 32.03 -20.92 -8.31
C ASN A 493 32.59 -22.27 -7.84
N GLY A 494 33.74 -22.64 -8.39
CA GLY A 494 34.34 -23.97 -8.24
C GLY A 494 33.80 -24.96 -9.27
N SER A 495 34.30 -26.20 -9.22
CA SER A 495 34.03 -27.22 -10.22
C SER A 495 33.56 -28.54 -9.61
N GLY A 496 32.76 -29.28 -10.39
CA GLY A 496 32.21 -30.58 -9.98
C GLY A 496 31.43 -30.48 -8.68
N THR A 497 31.87 -31.21 -7.65
CA THR A 497 31.27 -31.25 -6.31
C THR A 497 32.03 -30.43 -5.26
N LYS A 498 33.04 -29.67 -5.69
CA LYS A 498 33.82 -28.76 -4.84
C LYS A 498 33.45 -27.31 -5.14
N GLN A 499 32.15 -27.03 -5.12
CA GLN A 499 31.64 -25.69 -5.38
C GLN A 499 31.34 -24.94 -4.08
N THR A 500 31.34 -23.62 -4.17
CA THR A 500 30.79 -22.74 -3.13
C THR A 500 29.55 -22.07 -3.68
N LEU A 501 28.46 -22.13 -2.91
CA LEU A 501 27.23 -21.42 -3.19
C LEU A 501 27.25 -20.08 -2.46
N HIS A 502 27.01 -19.00 -3.20
CA HIS A 502 26.94 -17.63 -2.71
C HIS A 502 25.48 -17.18 -2.74
N ILE A 503 24.98 -16.66 -1.63
CA ILE A 503 23.60 -16.19 -1.47
C ILE A 503 23.65 -14.76 -0.95
N PHE A 504 23.05 -13.84 -1.68
CA PHE A 504 22.90 -12.43 -1.30
C PHE A 504 21.42 -12.12 -1.07
N TYR A 505 21.15 -11.34 -0.04
CA TYR A 505 19.82 -11.03 0.47
C TYR A 505 19.89 -9.83 1.41
N SER A 506 18.76 -9.20 1.68
CA SER A 506 18.72 -8.04 2.57
C SER A 506 17.73 -8.24 3.71
N ASP A 507 18.08 -7.76 4.90
CA ASP A 507 17.17 -7.79 6.04
C ASP A 507 16.17 -6.63 5.97
N ALA A 508 15.02 -6.83 6.61
CA ALA A 508 13.87 -5.93 6.53
C ALA A 508 13.97 -4.70 7.43
N THR A 509 14.91 -4.69 8.38
CA THR A 509 14.95 -3.71 9.46
C THR A 509 16.08 -2.71 9.26
N GLU A 510 17.30 -3.21 9.18
CA GLU A 510 18.53 -2.42 8.99
C GLU A 510 18.72 -2.09 7.51
N LYS A 511 18.12 -2.89 6.62
CA LYS A 511 18.17 -2.74 5.16
C LYS A 511 19.57 -2.96 4.57
N ASP A 512 20.39 -3.73 5.28
CA ASP A 512 21.74 -4.07 4.85
C ASP A 512 21.72 -5.14 3.77
N LEU A 513 22.67 -5.07 2.84
CA LEU A 513 22.94 -6.16 1.91
C LEU A 513 23.82 -7.20 2.60
N ARG A 514 23.25 -8.37 2.86
CA ARG A 514 23.91 -9.48 3.55
C ARG A 514 24.37 -10.57 2.58
N TYR A 515 25.34 -11.35 3.03
CA TYR A 515 25.95 -12.42 2.26
C TYR A 515 26.13 -13.69 3.10
N ALA A 516 25.78 -14.83 2.49
CA ALA A 516 26.06 -16.17 3.01
C ALA A 516 26.83 -17.02 1.99
N ALA A 517 27.94 -17.62 2.42
CA ALA A 517 28.70 -18.58 1.62
C ALA A 517 28.50 -20.00 2.15
N TYR A 518 28.16 -20.96 1.29
CA TYR A 518 27.92 -22.35 1.66
C TYR A 518 28.80 -23.30 0.83
N ASN A 519 29.66 -24.05 1.52
CA ASN A 519 30.58 -25.02 0.90
C ASN A 519 30.00 -26.44 0.78
N GLY A 520 28.69 -26.60 1.06
CA GLY A 520 28.04 -27.92 1.14
C GLY A 520 28.04 -28.55 2.53
N LYS A 521 28.73 -27.95 3.51
CA LYS A 521 28.81 -28.41 4.90
C LYS A 521 28.48 -27.31 5.92
N SER A 522 29.05 -26.13 5.76
CA SER A 522 28.95 -25.02 6.70
C SER A 522 28.70 -23.69 5.99
N PHE A 523 28.09 -22.75 6.72
CA PHE A 523 27.90 -21.37 6.28
C PHE A 523 28.94 -20.44 6.88
N THR A 524 29.28 -19.39 6.14
CA THR A 524 29.92 -18.17 6.65
C THR A 524 29.08 -16.98 6.26
N PHE A 525 28.96 -15.99 7.15
CA PHE A 525 28.14 -14.81 6.97
C PHE A 525 28.98 -13.55 6.96
N ASP A 526 28.54 -12.53 6.23
CA ASP A 526 29.15 -11.22 6.14
C ASP A 526 28.07 -10.17 5.82
N VAL A 527 28.31 -8.92 6.19
CA VAL A 527 27.54 -7.79 5.65
C VAL A 527 28.34 -7.22 4.49
N VAL A 528 27.72 -7.07 3.33
CA VAL A 528 28.38 -6.55 2.12
C VAL A 528 28.42 -5.04 2.18
N ASP A 529 27.27 -4.41 2.42
CA ASP A 529 27.09 -2.96 2.43
C ASP A 529 25.80 -2.56 3.16
N GLY A 530 25.61 -1.27 3.44
CA GLY A 530 24.44 -0.72 4.15
C GLY A 530 24.70 -0.34 5.61
N ASP A 531 25.69 -0.98 6.23
CA ASP A 531 26.13 -0.79 7.62
C ASP A 531 27.35 0.13 7.76
N GLY A 532 27.59 0.98 6.76
CA GLY A 532 28.67 1.98 6.79
C GLY A 532 28.47 3.03 7.88
N SER A 533 29.53 3.76 8.24
CA SER A 533 29.42 4.85 9.23
C SER A 533 28.66 6.07 8.71
N SER A 534 28.57 6.23 7.39
CA SER A 534 27.90 7.32 6.70
C SER A 534 27.58 6.95 5.25
N VAL A 535 26.68 7.70 4.61
CA VAL A 535 26.42 7.57 3.17
C VAL A 535 27.68 7.97 2.40
N ASN A 536 28.18 7.08 1.53
CA ASN A 536 29.31 7.37 0.66
C ASN A 536 28.81 8.05 -0.62
N ASP A 537 28.98 9.38 -0.68
CA ASP A 537 28.54 10.22 -1.80
C ASP A 537 28.96 9.63 -3.15
N TYR A 538 28.02 9.54 -4.09
CA TYR A 538 28.25 8.92 -5.40
C TYR A 538 29.37 9.59 -6.21
N ALA A 539 29.69 10.86 -5.94
CA ALA A 539 30.76 11.59 -6.62
C ALA A 539 32.16 11.26 -6.07
N ASP A 540 32.27 10.53 -4.95
CA ASP A 540 33.55 10.11 -4.40
C ASP A 540 34.16 8.98 -5.25
N PRO A 541 35.34 9.19 -5.88
CA PRO A 541 35.99 8.16 -6.67
C PRO A 541 36.48 6.98 -5.82
N VAL A 542 36.69 7.18 -4.51
CA VAL A 542 37.10 6.12 -3.58
C VAL A 542 35.86 5.54 -2.92
N ARG A 543 35.39 4.42 -3.47
CA ARG A 543 34.21 3.75 -2.93
C ARG A 543 34.53 2.97 -1.67
N VAL A 544 33.72 3.20 -0.64
CA VAL A 544 33.74 2.49 0.63
C VAL A 544 32.33 2.02 0.98
N ARG A 545 32.23 1.22 2.04
CA ARG A 545 30.96 0.80 2.62
C ARG A 545 30.10 2.03 2.98
N THR A 546 28.85 2.05 2.52
CA THR A 546 27.88 3.13 2.71
C THR A 546 26.85 2.78 3.79
N SER A 547 26.25 3.80 4.39
CA SER A 547 25.10 3.65 5.31
C SER A 547 23.74 3.80 4.59
N SER A 548 23.70 3.55 3.28
CA SER A 548 22.51 3.72 2.44
C SER A 548 21.55 2.54 2.57
N ASP A 549 20.27 2.77 2.30
CA ASP A 549 19.34 1.68 2.01
C ASP A 549 19.73 0.98 0.70
N VAL A 550 20.16 -0.29 0.82
CA VAL A 550 20.61 -1.14 -0.29
C VAL A 550 19.78 -2.43 -0.39
N SER A 551 18.54 -2.38 0.14
CA SER A 551 17.71 -3.58 0.34
C SER A 551 16.88 -4.00 -0.87
N VAL A 552 16.75 -3.12 -1.87
CA VAL A 552 15.72 -3.24 -2.91
C VAL A 552 16.04 -4.33 -3.95
N THR A 553 17.21 -4.26 -4.59
CA THR A 553 17.57 -5.24 -5.63
C THR A 553 19.06 -5.55 -5.63
N ASN A 554 19.38 -6.80 -5.99
CA ASN A 554 20.74 -7.25 -6.17
C ASN A 554 20.84 -8.41 -7.17
N ALA A 555 21.99 -8.54 -7.82
CA ALA A 555 22.33 -9.69 -8.66
C ALA A 555 23.82 -10.02 -8.54
N CYS A 556 24.16 -11.30 -8.49
CA CYS A 556 25.54 -11.72 -8.31
C CYS A 556 26.07 -12.57 -9.46
N VAL A 557 27.38 -12.45 -9.68
CA VAL A 557 28.16 -13.30 -10.57
C VAL A 557 29.36 -13.86 -9.81
N ALA A 558 29.78 -15.06 -10.19
CA ALA A 558 30.95 -15.70 -9.61
C ALA A 558 31.80 -16.33 -10.71
N ASN A 559 33.12 -16.20 -10.59
CA ASN A 559 34.09 -16.81 -11.47
C ASN A 559 35.24 -17.43 -10.66
N ALA A 560 36.30 -17.90 -11.33
CA ALA A 560 37.44 -18.52 -10.65
C ALA A 560 38.26 -17.54 -9.78
N SER A 561 38.21 -16.24 -10.10
CA SER A 561 38.97 -15.18 -9.42
C SER A 561 38.24 -14.65 -8.19
N GLY A 562 36.91 -14.72 -8.14
CA GLY A 562 36.14 -14.22 -7.00
C GLY A 562 34.64 -14.17 -7.25
N ILE A 563 33.98 -13.40 -6.40
CA ILE A 563 32.54 -13.10 -6.47
C ILE A 563 32.32 -11.61 -6.61
N GLN A 564 31.22 -11.26 -7.26
CA GLN A 564 30.77 -9.89 -7.40
C GLN A 564 29.26 -9.83 -7.26
N VAL A 565 28.76 -8.83 -6.53
CA VAL A 565 27.35 -8.50 -6.41
C VAL A 565 27.14 -7.07 -6.87
N PHE A 566 26.05 -6.85 -7.59
CA PHE A 566 25.58 -5.55 -8.04
C PHE A 566 24.29 -5.24 -7.31
N TYR A 567 24.11 -4.00 -6.88
CA TYR A 567 22.97 -3.60 -6.05
C TYR A 567 22.74 -2.11 -6.17
N ARG A 568 21.51 -1.70 -5.89
CA ARG A 568 21.10 -0.31 -5.92
C ARG A 568 21.28 0.36 -4.57
N ASP A 569 21.74 1.60 -4.59
CA ASP A 569 21.68 2.54 -3.46
C ASP A 569 20.41 3.39 -3.62
N GLU A 570 19.40 3.14 -2.79
CA GLU A 570 18.12 3.86 -2.82
C GLU A 570 18.25 5.30 -2.32
N SER A 571 19.25 5.59 -1.48
CA SER A 571 19.42 6.92 -0.90
C SER A 571 19.92 7.92 -1.93
N GLN A 572 20.64 7.43 -2.95
CA GLN A 572 21.29 8.26 -3.97
C GLN A 572 20.78 7.99 -5.39
N GLY A 573 20.10 6.87 -5.60
CA GLY A 573 19.54 6.50 -6.90
C GLY A 573 20.56 5.87 -7.85
N VAL A 574 21.65 5.27 -7.35
CA VAL A 574 22.79 4.80 -8.16
C VAL A 574 22.98 3.30 -8.11
N LEU A 575 23.63 2.74 -9.14
CA LEU A 575 23.97 1.32 -9.21
C LEU A 575 25.41 1.10 -8.78
N LEU A 576 25.60 0.27 -7.75
CA LEU A 576 26.88 -0.07 -7.15
C LEU A 576 27.26 -1.52 -7.41
N GLY A 577 28.55 -1.82 -7.24
CA GLY A 577 29.09 -3.17 -7.26
C GLY A 577 30.05 -3.39 -6.09
N ALA A 578 30.01 -4.58 -5.51
CA ALA A 578 30.97 -5.03 -4.52
C ALA A 578 31.60 -6.35 -4.97
N ALA A 579 32.93 -6.43 -4.93
CA ALA A 579 33.71 -7.60 -5.32
C ALA A 579 34.53 -8.14 -4.15
N LYS A 580 34.70 -9.47 -4.11
CA LYS A 580 35.51 -10.15 -3.09
C LYS A 580 36.34 -11.25 -3.75
N THR A 581 37.65 -11.20 -3.50
CA THR A 581 38.59 -12.23 -3.97
C THR A 581 39.07 -13.07 -2.79
N LYS A 582 38.71 -14.35 -2.79
CA LYS A 582 39.06 -15.29 -1.69
C LYS A 582 38.70 -14.73 -0.31
N SER A 583 39.70 -14.53 0.56
CA SER A 583 39.56 -14.02 1.93
C SER A 583 39.84 -12.51 2.05
N ALA A 584 40.02 -11.80 0.94
CA ALA A 584 40.18 -10.35 0.94
C ALA A 584 38.89 -9.65 1.44
N PRO A 585 38.99 -8.42 1.98
CA PRO A 585 37.81 -7.60 2.25
C PRO A 585 37.05 -7.27 0.95
N TRP A 586 35.80 -6.82 1.11
CA TRP A 586 35.01 -6.29 -0.01
C TRP A 586 35.66 -5.02 -0.57
N THR A 587 35.67 -4.92 -1.90
CA THR A 587 36.04 -3.72 -2.63
C THR A 587 34.81 -3.21 -3.39
N TYR A 588 34.62 -1.90 -3.42
CA TYR A 588 33.41 -1.28 -3.93
C TYR A 588 33.70 -0.53 -5.24
N GLU A 589 32.72 -0.48 -6.13
CA GLU A 589 32.78 0.26 -7.40
C GLU A 589 31.42 0.87 -7.75
N MET A 590 31.44 1.97 -8.50
CA MET A 590 30.23 2.56 -9.09
C MET A 590 30.02 2.01 -10.50
N ILE A 591 28.82 1.52 -10.77
CA ILE A 591 28.47 0.92 -12.07
C ILE A 591 27.79 1.94 -12.96
N ASP A 592 26.67 2.55 -12.57
CA ASP A 592 25.97 3.58 -13.35
C ASP A 592 25.19 4.53 -12.42
N GLY A 593 24.65 5.64 -12.95
CA GLY A 593 23.95 6.69 -12.21
C GLY A 593 24.78 7.94 -11.93
N ASP A 594 26.00 8.02 -12.47
CA ASP A 594 26.92 9.14 -12.28
C ASP A 594 26.55 10.33 -13.18
N ARG A 595 26.60 11.53 -12.62
CA ARG A 595 26.13 12.78 -13.23
C ARG A 595 27.11 13.37 -14.27
N LYS A 596 28.21 12.68 -14.64
CA LYS A 596 29.19 13.17 -15.63
C LYS A 596 29.68 12.12 -16.63
N THR A 597 29.31 12.35 -17.90
CA THR A 597 29.97 12.02 -19.17
C THR A 597 31.01 10.89 -19.19
N ASP A 598 30.56 9.66 -19.44
CA ASP A 598 31.30 8.53 -20.06
C ASP A 598 30.33 7.42 -20.54
N GLY A 599 29.19 7.81 -21.14
CA GLY A 599 28.13 6.88 -21.58
C GLY A 599 27.20 6.37 -20.47
N ARG A 600 27.49 6.74 -19.22
CA ARG A 600 26.64 6.57 -18.03
C ARG A 600 25.38 7.43 -18.07
N THR A 601 24.36 7.01 -17.33
CA THR A 601 23.12 7.79 -17.13
C THR A 601 23.25 8.75 -15.97
N THR A 602 22.71 9.95 -16.15
CA THR A 602 22.44 10.88 -15.06
C THR A 602 21.07 10.57 -14.47
N GLY A 603 20.98 9.79 -13.39
CA GLY A 603 19.70 9.60 -12.72
C GLY A 603 19.50 8.26 -12.03
N ASP A 604 18.23 8.04 -11.69
CA ASP A 604 17.69 6.96 -10.87
C ASP A 604 17.73 5.62 -11.63
N VAL A 605 18.64 4.72 -11.24
CA VAL A 605 18.92 3.46 -11.97
C VAL A 605 18.82 2.22 -11.10
N GLY A 606 18.49 1.09 -11.72
CA GLY A 606 18.61 -0.24 -11.14
C GLY A 606 17.59 -0.54 -10.08
N PHE A 607 16.33 -0.17 -10.27
CA PHE A 607 15.22 -0.66 -9.44
C PHE A 607 15.03 -2.17 -9.63
N HIS A 608 15.29 -2.64 -10.85
CA HIS A 608 15.38 -4.05 -11.20
C HIS A 608 16.68 -4.29 -11.94
N LEU A 609 17.42 -5.32 -11.54
CA LEU A 609 18.66 -5.69 -12.22
C LEU A 609 18.89 -7.20 -12.25
N GLN A 610 19.62 -7.65 -13.26
CA GLN A 610 20.08 -9.01 -13.41
C GLN A 610 21.52 -9.04 -13.92
N ALA A 611 22.32 -10.01 -13.47
CA ALA A 611 23.70 -10.14 -13.87
C ALA A 611 24.05 -11.57 -14.32
N ILE A 612 24.89 -11.68 -15.36
CA ILE A 612 25.39 -12.96 -15.89
C ILE A 612 26.86 -12.82 -16.26
N PHE A 613 27.67 -13.83 -15.90
CA PHE A 613 29.02 -14.01 -16.40
C PHE A 613 29.03 -15.12 -17.46
N ASP A 614 29.37 -14.85 -18.73
CA ASP A 614 29.33 -15.83 -19.81
C ASP A 614 30.54 -16.79 -19.86
N GLY A 615 31.57 -16.53 -19.06
CA GLY A 615 32.87 -17.23 -19.09
C GLY A 615 34.03 -16.30 -19.45
N THR A 616 33.72 -15.17 -20.10
CA THR A 616 34.68 -14.13 -20.52
C THR A 616 34.24 -12.75 -20.05
N LYS A 617 32.95 -12.44 -20.20
CA LYS A 617 32.34 -11.13 -19.93
C LYS A 617 31.29 -11.21 -18.83
N THR A 618 31.22 -10.14 -18.05
CA THR A 618 30.12 -9.87 -17.12
C THR A 618 29.16 -8.90 -17.78
N TYR A 619 27.87 -9.24 -17.74
CA TYR A 619 26.76 -8.42 -18.21
C TYR A 619 25.87 -8.09 -17.03
N VAL A 620 25.47 -6.83 -16.91
CA VAL A 620 24.52 -6.33 -15.92
C VAL A 620 23.44 -5.57 -16.65
N ALA A 621 22.23 -6.13 -16.73
CA ALA A 621 21.06 -5.44 -17.27
C ALA A 621 20.28 -4.79 -16.13
N TYR A 622 19.81 -3.57 -16.34
CA TYR A 622 19.09 -2.78 -15.35
C TYR A 622 18.16 -1.77 -16.01
N ASP A 623 17.17 -1.32 -15.27
CA ASP A 623 16.29 -0.23 -15.66
C ASP A 623 16.80 1.14 -15.21
N SER A 624 16.23 2.20 -15.79
CA SER A 624 16.62 3.58 -15.50
C SER A 624 15.47 4.54 -15.77
N VAL A 625 15.39 5.61 -14.99
CA VAL A 625 14.42 6.69 -15.19
C VAL A 625 15.00 7.74 -16.14
N VAL A 626 14.23 8.10 -17.15
CA VAL A 626 14.57 9.16 -18.12
C VAL A 626 13.88 10.47 -17.77
N SER A 627 12.60 10.44 -17.39
CA SER A 627 11.88 11.63 -16.95
C SER A 627 10.77 11.32 -15.95
N LYS A 628 10.43 12.33 -15.13
CA LYS A 628 9.31 12.32 -14.18
C LYS A 628 8.44 13.56 -14.43
N ASN A 629 7.15 13.48 -14.13
CA ASN A 629 6.27 14.65 -14.16
C ASN A 629 6.33 15.47 -12.84
N GLN A 630 5.56 16.55 -12.74
CA GLN A 630 5.50 17.41 -11.54
C GLN A 630 5.01 16.68 -10.27
N LYS A 631 4.38 15.51 -10.41
CA LYS A 631 3.94 14.66 -9.30
C LYS A 631 4.96 13.57 -8.93
N ASN A 632 6.18 13.64 -9.48
CA ASN A 632 7.23 12.61 -9.37
C ASN A 632 6.84 11.24 -9.95
N GLU A 633 5.80 11.16 -10.79
CA GLU A 633 5.46 9.93 -11.50
C GLU A 633 6.44 9.73 -12.66
N ILE A 634 7.00 8.53 -12.79
CA ILE A 634 7.90 8.19 -13.89
C ILE A 634 7.10 8.22 -15.19
N THR A 635 7.51 9.09 -16.13
CA THR A 635 6.86 9.27 -17.43
C THR A 635 7.68 8.71 -18.58
N ALA A 636 8.97 8.49 -18.36
CA ALA A 636 9.88 7.88 -19.32
C ALA A 636 10.96 7.06 -18.62
N GLY A 637 11.38 5.96 -19.24
CA GLY A 637 12.44 5.08 -18.73
C GLY A 637 13.27 4.47 -19.85
N ALA A 638 14.32 3.74 -19.47
CA ALA A 638 15.15 3.00 -20.41
C ALA A 638 15.65 1.69 -19.79
N VAL A 639 15.88 0.69 -20.63
CA VAL A 639 16.58 -0.55 -20.25
C VAL A 639 18.00 -0.48 -20.76
N ARG A 640 18.95 -0.70 -19.86
CA ARG A 640 20.36 -0.52 -20.09
C ARG A 640 21.13 -1.79 -19.80
N ILE A 641 22.31 -1.88 -20.37
CA ILE A 641 23.26 -2.94 -20.10
C ILE A 641 24.66 -2.37 -19.89
N ALA A 642 25.31 -2.81 -18.82
CA ALA A 642 26.73 -2.60 -18.58
C ALA A 642 27.48 -3.92 -18.85
N VAL A 643 28.56 -3.85 -19.61
CA VAL A 643 29.36 -5.01 -20.02
C VAL A 643 30.82 -4.78 -19.66
N ARG A 644 31.46 -5.77 -19.04
CA ARG A 644 32.88 -5.74 -18.71
C ARG A 644 33.58 -7.04 -19.13
N THR A 645 34.80 -6.92 -19.64
CA THR A 645 35.73 -8.06 -19.79
C THR A 645 36.77 -7.99 -18.68
N GLY A 646 36.95 -9.08 -17.93
CA GLY A 646 37.85 -9.09 -16.77
C GLY A 646 37.24 -8.44 -15.52
N SER A 647 38.09 -7.94 -14.63
CA SER A 647 37.70 -7.45 -13.28
C SER A 647 38.10 -6.01 -12.98
N ASP A 648 38.60 -5.26 -13.97
CA ASP A 648 38.99 -3.86 -13.79
C ASP A 648 37.75 -2.95 -13.78
N ALA A 649 37.56 -2.19 -12.70
CA ALA A 649 36.43 -1.26 -12.50
C ALA A 649 36.31 -0.19 -13.60
N ASN A 650 37.39 0.13 -14.32
CA ASN A 650 37.38 1.18 -15.35
C ASN A 650 37.06 0.68 -16.76
N THR A 651 36.73 -0.61 -16.92
CA THR A 651 36.55 -1.25 -18.24
C THR A 651 35.10 -1.56 -18.60
N TRP A 652 34.15 -0.94 -17.91
CA TRP A 652 32.74 -1.04 -18.24
C TRP A 652 32.42 -0.32 -19.55
N SER A 653 31.58 -0.96 -20.36
CA SER A 653 30.93 -0.38 -21.54
C SER A 653 29.43 -0.37 -21.33
N TYR A 654 28.76 0.73 -21.72
CA TYR A 654 27.36 0.96 -21.46
C TYR A 654 26.57 1.06 -22.77
N GLN A 655 25.40 0.43 -22.78
CA GLN A 655 24.49 0.49 -23.91
C GLN A 655 23.04 0.63 -23.43
N THR A 656 22.29 1.55 -24.05
CA THR A 656 20.84 1.58 -23.95
C THR A 656 20.26 0.56 -24.92
N LEU A 657 19.56 -0.45 -24.41
CA LEU A 657 18.88 -1.47 -25.22
C LEU A 657 17.53 -0.97 -25.73
N ASP A 658 16.81 -0.22 -24.89
CA ASP A 658 15.47 0.26 -25.19
C ASP A 658 15.20 1.56 -24.43
N ILE A 659 14.46 2.49 -25.04
CA ILE A 659 14.17 3.81 -24.48
C ILE A 659 12.79 4.29 -24.94
N SER A 660 12.21 5.21 -24.18
CA SER A 660 10.86 5.74 -24.42
C SER A 660 10.65 6.25 -25.84
N THR A 661 9.59 5.73 -26.44
CA THR A 661 9.08 6.09 -27.77
C THR A 661 7.55 6.08 -27.72
N ASP A 662 6.89 6.40 -28.83
CA ASP A 662 5.42 6.32 -28.93
C ASP A 662 4.89 4.88 -28.75
N ASP A 663 5.72 3.86 -29.00
CA ASP A 663 5.36 2.44 -28.87
C ASP A 663 5.40 1.94 -27.42
N ALA A 664 6.29 2.49 -26.62
CA ALA A 664 6.43 2.17 -25.20
C ALA A 664 7.01 3.37 -24.44
N SER A 665 6.28 3.83 -23.42
CA SER A 665 6.60 5.06 -22.70
C SER A 665 7.40 4.79 -21.42
N VAL A 666 7.06 3.76 -20.64
CA VAL A 666 7.79 3.40 -19.41
C VAL A 666 8.23 1.94 -19.46
N PHE A 667 9.45 1.70 -19.00
CA PHE A 667 10.11 0.39 -18.91
C PHE A 667 10.58 0.16 -17.49
N GLY A 668 11.11 -1.04 -17.22
CA GLY A 668 11.71 -1.32 -15.92
C GLY A 668 10.69 -1.68 -14.85
N TYR A 669 9.58 -2.31 -15.24
CA TYR A 669 8.73 -2.97 -14.25
C TYR A 669 9.35 -4.28 -13.75
N ASP A 670 10.21 -4.90 -14.57
CA ASP A 670 11.21 -5.90 -14.19
C ASP A 670 12.14 -6.18 -15.38
N VAL A 671 13.31 -6.77 -15.12
CA VAL A 671 14.29 -7.22 -16.14
C VAL A 671 14.79 -8.64 -15.83
N ALA A 672 14.97 -9.46 -16.86
CA ALA A 672 15.55 -10.79 -16.70
C ALA A 672 16.50 -11.16 -17.83
N MET A 673 17.44 -12.05 -17.55
CA MET A 673 18.46 -12.50 -18.49
C MET A 673 18.65 -14.01 -18.47
N SER A 674 19.02 -14.59 -19.61
CA SER A 674 19.50 -15.97 -19.69
C SER A 674 20.54 -16.14 -20.78
N LYS A 675 21.45 -17.09 -20.60
CA LYS A 675 22.42 -17.50 -21.62
C LYS A 675 21.75 -18.40 -22.66
N ILE A 676 22.03 -18.17 -23.94
CA ILE A 676 21.55 -18.98 -25.06
C ILE A 676 22.67 -19.22 -26.05
N ASN A 677 23.12 -20.46 -26.22
CA ASN A 677 24.03 -20.87 -27.32
C ASN A 677 25.21 -19.90 -27.61
N GLY A 678 25.88 -19.38 -26.58
CA GLY A 678 27.00 -18.45 -26.73
C GLY A 678 26.62 -16.96 -26.82
N ASP A 679 25.34 -16.64 -26.62
CA ASP A 679 24.79 -15.29 -26.56
C ASP A 679 23.97 -15.11 -25.26
N VAL A 680 23.42 -13.92 -25.05
CA VAL A 680 22.59 -13.57 -23.90
C VAL A 680 21.28 -12.96 -24.37
N LEU A 681 20.17 -13.51 -23.88
CA LEU A 681 18.85 -12.93 -24.02
C LEU A 681 18.59 -11.99 -22.85
N VAL A 682 18.10 -10.79 -23.15
CA VAL A 682 17.56 -9.85 -22.17
C VAL A 682 16.07 -9.67 -22.45
N THR A 683 15.26 -9.71 -21.39
CA THR A 683 13.81 -9.46 -21.46
C THR A 683 13.41 -8.46 -20.40
N TRP A 684 12.38 -7.66 -20.69
CA TRP A 684 11.87 -6.63 -19.80
C TRP A 684 10.39 -6.39 -20.05
N LEU A 685 9.76 -5.77 -19.06
CA LEU A 685 8.37 -5.32 -19.13
C LEU A 685 8.28 -3.84 -19.54
N ALA A 686 7.23 -3.51 -20.29
CA ALA A 686 6.97 -2.15 -20.74
C ALA A 686 5.46 -1.81 -20.76
N THR A 687 5.16 -0.52 -20.71
CA THR A 687 3.80 0.02 -20.90
C THR A 687 3.71 0.86 -22.17
N SER A 688 2.57 0.76 -22.84
CA SER A 688 2.17 1.74 -23.86
C SER A 688 1.56 3.00 -23.22
N VAL A 689 1.50 4.10 -23.96
CA VAL A 689 0.83 5.33 -23.53
C VAL A 689 -0.64 5.08 -23.14
N ALA A 690 -1.33 4.17 -23.84
CA ALA A 690 -2.73 3.85 -23.59
C ALA A 690 -3.00 3.07 -22.29
N THR A 691 -1.98 2.40 -21.76
CA THR A 691 -2.11 1.54 -20.57
C THR A 691 -1.36 2.07 -19.37
N PHE A 692 -0.60 3.17 -19.53
CA PHE A 692 0.16 3.80 -18.46
C PHE A 692 -0.73 4.08 -17.22
N PRO A 693 -0.26 3.78 -16.00
CA PRO A 693 1.06 3.24 -15.63
C PRO A 693 1.13 1.71 -15.59
N LYS A 694 0.13 0.98 -16.10
CA LYS A 694 0.08 -0.48 -16.05
C LYS A 694 0.83 -1.07 -17.25
N PRO A 695 1.80 -1.99 -17.06
CA PRO A 695 2.47 -2.62 -18.20
C PRO A 695 1.46 -3.42 -19.04
N ASN A 696 1.77 -3.61 -20.31
CA ASN A 696 0.97 -4.44 -21.21
C ASN A 696 1.82 -5.17 -22.26
N GLN A 697 3.14 -4.99 -22.23
CA GLN A 697 4.08 -5.56 -23.18
C GLN A 697 5.19 -6.34 -22.46
N ILE A 698 5.54 -7.47 -23.05
CA ILE A 698 6.78 -8.20 -22.77
C ILE A 698 7.69 -8.01 -23.97
N ARG A 699 8.92 -7.54 -23.73
CA ARG A 699 9.92 -7.25 -24.75
C ARG A 699 11.17 -8.08 -24.51
N TRP A 700 11.89 -8.42 -25.57
CA TRP A 700 13.16 -9.14 -25.47
C TRP A 700 14.04 -8.96 -26.70
N THR A 701 15.36 -9.09 -26.49
CA THR A 701 16.36 -9.10 -27.56
C THR A 701 17.55 -9.98 -27.19
N LEU A 702 18.32 -10.36 -28.20
CA LEU A 702 19.64 -10.98 -28.05
C LEU A 702 20.71 -9.90 -28.08
N LEU A 703 21.72 -9.99 -27.21
CA LEU A 703 22.79 -8.99 -27.15
C LEU A 703 23.66 -8.94 -28.39
N SER A 704 23.74 -10.01 -29.18
CA SER A 704 24.37 -9.96 -30.50
C SER A 704 23.62 -9.10 -31.52
N LYS A 705 22.34 -8.82 -31.29
CA LYS A 705 21.44 -8.03 -32.18
C LYS A 705 20.54 -7.09 -31.37
N PRO A 706 21.12 -6.14 -30.61
CA PRO A 706 20.40 -5.40 -29.58
C PRO A 706 19.29 -4.48 -30.13
N LEU A 707 19.33 -4.14 -31.43
CA LEU A 707 18.31 -3.33 -32.09
C LEU A 707 17.10 -4.16 -32.57
N ASP A 708 17.21 -5.49 -32.62
CA ASP A 708 16.13 -6.39 -33.08
C ASP A 708 15.20 -6.75 -31.90
N ILE A 709 14.46 -5.77 -31.39
CA ILE A 709 13.56 -5.96 -30.24
C ILE A 709 12.29 -6.69 -30.68
N SER A 710 12.07 -7.86 -30.09
CA SER A 710 10.79 -8.57 -30.19
C SER A 710 9.85 -8.15 -29.07
N LYS A 711 8.54 -8.13 -29.33
CA LYS A 711 7.52 -7.73 -28.36
C LYS A 711 6.22 -8.52 -28.49
N LEU A 712 5.46 -8.62 -27.40
CA LEU A 712 4.14 -9.23 -27.37
C LEU A 712 3.25 -8.59 -26.30
N THR A 713 1.99 -8.32 -26.62
CA THR A 713 0.99 -7.77 -25.68
C THR A 713 0.24 -8.86 -24.91
N THR A 714 -0.23 -8.58 -23.69
CA THR A 714 -0.81 -9.61 -22.81
C THR A 714 -2.34 -9.53 -22.62
N GLU A 715 -3.08 -8.85 -23.50
CA GLU A 715 -4.50 -8.50 -23.26
C GLU A 715 -5.42 -9.66 -22.82
N ASN A 716 -5.27 -10.88 -23.34
CA ASN A 716 -6.11 -12.03 -22.98
C ASN A 716 -5.73 -12.67 -21.63
N PHE A 717 -4.56 -12.31 -21.11
CA PHE A 717 -3.99 -12.80 -19.86
C PHE A 717 -3.93 -11.70 -18.78
N GLY A 718 -4.23 -10.45 -19.15
CA GLY A 718 -4.29 -9.31 -18.25
C GLY A 718 -2.95 -8.62 -18.05
N THR A 719 -2.91 -7.74 -17.06
CA THR A 719 -1.77 -6.85 -16.80
C THR A 719 -0.55 -7.65 -16.32
N PRO A 720 0.64 -7.51 -16.94
CA PRO A 720 1.86 -8.05 -16.37
C PRO A 720 2.12 -7.52 -14.96
N GLY A 721 2.58 -8.37 -14.05
CA GLY A 721 2.97 -7.96 -12.69
C GLY A 721 4.46 -7.71 -12.55
N GLU A 722 4.92 -7.56 -11.31
CA GLU A 722 6.27 -7.09 -10.93
C GLU A 722 7.39 -8.11 -11.12
N HIS A 723 7.11 -9.38 -11.45
CA HIS A 723 8.15 -10.40 -11.58
C HIS A 723 8.20 -11.04 -12.96
N LEU A 724 9.42 -11.15 -13.46
CA LEU A 724 9.84 -11.66 -14.75
C LEU A 724 11.02 -12.62 -14.55
N SER A 725 11.00 -13.75 -15.24
CA SER A 725 12.21 -14.60 -15.33
C SER A 725 12.25 -15.33 -16.66
N THR A 726 13.43 -15.77 -17.08
CA THR A 726 13.59 -16.46 -18.37
C THR A 726 14.61 -17.57 -18.29
N ASP A 727 14.36 -18.64 -19.06
CA ASP A 727 15.36 -19.68 -19.32
C ASP A 727 16.05 -19.49 -20.69
N GLY A 728 15.76 -18.41 -21.40
CA GLY A 728 16.23 -18.12 -22.76
C GLY A 728 15.28 -18.58 -23.88
N LYS A 729 14.36 -19.49 -23.61
CA LYS A 729 13.32 -19.92 -24.56
C LYS A 729 11.93 -19.45 -24.13
N THR A 730 11.66 -19.50 -22.84
CA THR A 730 10.38 -19.26 -22.21
C THR A 730 10.55 -18.17 -21.17
N ILE A 731 9.72 -17.13 -21.27
CA ILE A 731 9.64 -16.05 -20.31
C ILE A 731 8.48 -16.34 -19.36
N LEU A 732 8.74 -16.35 -18.06
CA LEU A 732 7.74 -16.40 -17.00
C LEU A 732 7.42 -14.98 -16.58
N PHE A 733 6.14 -14.68 -16.40
CA PHE A 733 5.69 -13.38 -15.98
C PHE A 733 4.37 -13.49 -15.20
N ASN A 734 4.12 -12.56 -14.30
CA ASN A 734 2.81 -12.47 -13.66
C ASN A 734 1.77 -11.93 -14.64
N CYS A 735 0.51 -12.39 -14.58
CA CYS A 735 -0.53 -12.01 -15.54
C CYS A 735 -1.90 -11.80 -14.83
N GLN A 736 -2.15 -10.57 -14.38
CA GLN A 736 -3.26 -10.22 -13.48
C GLN A 736 -3.19 -11.02 -12.16
N ASP A 737 -2.04 -10.93 -11.48
CA ASP A 737 -1.71 -11.61 -10.22
C ASP A 737 -1.67 -13.15 -10.29
N ARG A 738 -1.71 -13.68 -11.50
CA ARG A 738 -1.52 -15.10 -11.81
C ARG A 738 -0.13 -15.32 -12.38
N LEU A 739 0.18 -16.54 -12.80
CA LEU A 739 1.45 -16.87 -13.44
C LEU A 739 1.23 -17.39 -14.86
N CYS A 740 1.99 -16.83 -15.79
CA CYS A 740 1.95 -17.16 -17.22
C CYS A 740 3.36 -17.45 -17.76
N SER A 741 3.40 -18.14 -18.90
CA SER A 741 4.62 -18.36 -19.69
C SER A 741 4.43 -17.86 -21.11
N LEU A 742 5.49 -17.33 -21.72
CA LEU A 742 5.59 -16.94 -23.12
C LEU A 742 6.70 -17.75 -23.78
N ASP A 743 6.37 -18.56 -24.79
CA ASP A 743 7.33 -19.25 -25.65
C ASP A 743 7.85 -18.30 -26.74
N THR A 744 9.06 -17.77 -26.57
CA THR A 744 9.66 -16.77 -27.47
C THR A 744 9.86 -17.27 -28.90
N THR A 745 9.95 -18.60 -29.08
CA THR A 745 10.08 -19.25 -30.40
C THR A 745 8.79 -19.25 -31.20
N LYS A 746 7.66 -18.93 -30.55
CA LYS A 746 6.32 -18.87 -31.14
C LYS A 746 5.78 -17.46 -31.23
N LYS A 747 6.63 -16.44 -31.14
CA LYS A 747 6.22 -15.03 -31.11
C LYS A 747 5.27 -14.63 -32.25
N ASP A 748 5.42 -15.24 -33.43
CA ASP A 748 4.59 -14.98 -34.60
C ASP A 748 3.14 -15.47 -34.45
N LEU A 749 2.84 -16.30 -33.43
CA LEU A 749 1.48 -16.71 -33.08
C LEU A 749 0.75 -15.70 -32.17
N GLY A 750 1.39 -14.54 -31.89
CA GLY A 750 0.86 -13.52 -30.98
C GLY A 750 0.53 -14.11 -29.61
N GLN A 751 -0.61 -13.74 -29.05
CA GLN A 751 -1.02 -14.20 -27.71
C GLN A 751 -1.21 -15.72 -27.58
N SER A 752 -1.28 -16.46 -28.69
CA SER A 752 -1.28 -17.93 -28.65
C SER A 752 0.07 -18.52 -28.24
N ALA A 753 1.14 -17.72 -28.22
CA ALA A 753 2.43 -18.08 -27.64
C ALA A 753 2.44 -18.06 -26.11
N ILE A 754 1.42 -17.47 -25.49
CA ILE A 754 1.27 -17.40 -24.03
C ILE A 754 0.45 -18.59 -23.53
N ARG A 755 0.86 -19.14 -22.39
CA ARG A 755 0.15 -20.22 -21.68
C ARG A 755 0.00 -19.88 -20.20
N LEU A 756 -1.18 -20.20 -19.67
CA LEU A 756 -1.45 -20.13 -18.25
C LEU A 756 -0.61 -21.18 -17.50
N ILE A 757 0.04 -20.78 -16.42
CA ILE A 757 0.70 -21.69 -15.48
C ILE A 757 -0.19 -21.95 -14.28
N ARG A 758 -0.81 -20.91 -13.72
CA ARG A 758 -1.60 -21.01 -12.48
C ARG A 758 -2.75 -20.01 -12.47
N SER A 759 -3.92 -20.43 -11.98
CA SER A 759 -5.15 -19.61 -11.97
C SER A 759 -5.38 -18.79 -10.72
N THR A 760 -4.87 -19.23 -9.57
CA THR A 760 -5.11 -18.58 -8.28
C THR A 760 -4.31 -17.28 -8.21
N GLN A 761 -5.03 -16.19 -7.94
CA GLN A 761 -4.47 -14.90 -7.56
C GLN A 761 -4.08 -14.99 -6.10
N ASP A 762 -2.80 -14.77 -5.79
CA ASP A 762 -2.39 -14.50 -4.42
C ASP A 762 -2.57 -13.00 -4.14
N SER A 763 -2.54 -12.59 -2.87
CA SER A 763 -2.70 -11.18 -2.49
C SER A 763 -1.59 -10.26 -3.02
N GLU A 764 -0.49 -10.85 -3.49
CA GLU A 764 0.64 -10.14 -4.09
C GLU A 764 1.20 -10.94 -5.28
N PRO A 765 1.87 -10.28 -6.24
CA PRO A 765 2.58 -10.94 -7.32
C PRO A 765 3.56 -11.99 -6.79
N THR A 766 3.64 -13.11 -7.51
CA THR A 766 4.48 -14.26 -7.12
C THR A 766 5.77 -14.26 -7.93
N GLN A 767 6.92 -14.19 -7.26
CA GLN A 767 8.21 -14.42 -7.92
C GLN A 767 8.30 -15.88 -8.40
N SER A 768 8.96 -16.11 -9.53
CA SER A 768 9.11 -17.45 -10.08
C SER A 768 10.46 -17.66 -10.76
N THR A 769 10.96 -18.89 -10.70
CA THR A 769 12.23 -19.28 -11.33
C THR A 769 12.17 -20.68 -11.91
N TRP A 770 13.09 -20.98 -12.82
CA TRP A 770 13.24 -22.30 -13.41
C TRP A 770 14.16 -23.21 -12.58
N VAL A 771 13.74 -24.44 -12.36
CA VAL A 771 14.56 -25.45 -11.68
C VAL A 771 14.50 -26.79 -12.40
N ASN A 772 15.65 -27.45 -12.55
CA ASN A 772 15.75 -28.76 -13.17
C ASN A 772 15.97 -29.84 -12.11
N VAL A 773 14.99 -30.73 -11.93
CA VAL A 773 15.05 -31.84 -10.98
C VAL A 773 15.03 -33.15 -11.77
N ASN A 774 16.08 -33.97 -11.64
CA ASN A 774 16.21 -35.23 -12.39
C ASN A 774 15.98 -35.07 -13.91
N LYS A 775 16.56 -34.02 -14.51
CA LYS A 775 16.41 -33.66 -15.93
C LYS A 775 14.99 -33.25 -16.36
N ILE A 776 14.05 -33.13 -15.41
CA ILE A 776 12.72 -32.58 -15.65
C ILE A 776 12.74 -31.12 -15.24
N LYS A 777 12.22 -30.27 -16.11
CA LYS A 777 12.13 -28.84 -15.89
C LYS A 777 10.83 -28.48 -15.17
N TYR A 778 10.95 -27.69 -14.11
CA TYR A 778 9.86 -27.18 -13.30
C TYR A 778 9.97 -25.68 -13.18
N VAL A 779 8.83 -25.03 -12.95
CA VAL A 779 8.77 -23.67 -12.43
C VAL A 779 8.58 -23.75 -10.93
N LEU A 780 9.36 -23.00 -10.19
CA LEU A 780 9.18 -22.83 -8.76
C LEU A 780 8.50 -21.50 -8.50
N ALA A 781 7.42 -21.51 -7.71
CA ALA A 781 6.68 -20.32 -7.32
C ALA A 781 5.90 -20.58 -6.03
N SER A 782 5.41 -19.52 -5.39
CA SER A 782 4.37 -19.65 -4.36
C SER A 782 3.08 -20.19 -4.98
N VAL A 783 2.40 -21.06 -4.25
CA VAL A 783 1.07 -21.60 -4.55
C VAL A 783 0.25 -21.64 -3.28
N SER A 784 -0.68 -20.69 -3.13
CA SER A 784 -1.56 -20.56 -1.96
C SER A 784 -0.77 -20.45 -0.66
N GLY A 785 0.24 -19.57 -0.65
CA GLY A 785 1.10 -19.31 0.50
C GLY A 785 2.05 -20.46 0.85
N LYS A 786 2.39 -21.31 -0.13
CA LYS A 786 3.33 -22.44 -0.02
C LYS A 786 4.27 -22.49 -1.22
N LEU A 787 5.54 -22.75 -1.01
CA LEU A 787 6.49 -22.94 -2.11
C LEU A 787 6.22 -24.27 -2.84
N ALA A 788 6.04 -24.23 -4.17
CA ALA A 788 5.69 -25.39 -4.97
C ALA A 788 6.43 -25.46 -6.32
N LEU A 789 6.62 -26.70 -6.79
CA LEU A 789 7.09 -27.04 -8.13
C LEU A 789 5.89 -27.22 -9.07
N LEU A 790 5.90 -26.50 -10.19
CA LEU A 790 4.89 -26.47 -11.24
C LEU A 790 5.45 -27.14 -12.49
N LYS A 791 4.67 -28.04 -13.10
CA LYS A 791 5.04 -28.77 -14.31
C LYS A 791 3.95 -28.62 -15.39
N PRO A 792 4.32 -28.31 -16.65
CA PRO A 792 3.38 -28.27 -17.78
C PRO A 792 2.54 -29.54 -17.95
#